data_AF-A0A1Q6JL75-F1
#
_entry.id   AF-A0A1Q6JL75-F1
#
_cell.length_a   1.000
_cell.length_b   1.000
_cell.length_c   1.000
_cell.angle_alpha   90.00
_cell.angle_beta   90.00
_cell.angle_gamma   90.00
#
_symmetry.space_group_name_H-M   'P 1'
#
loop_
_entity.id
_entity.type
_entity.pdbx_description
1 polymer ?
#
loop_
_entity_poly.entity_id
_entity_poly.type
_entity_poly.pdbx_seq_one_letter_code
_entity_poly.pdbx_strand_id
1 'polypeptide(L)'
;MIIYNNAGNKVLEIEVDDNSYRNRAVMGDHSLTLYYSLPEHVEIPVGSYCEFQGETFTLKRPENFKMKHKRLFEYTVLFDPPEANAKVWKFRNPVDGRLKFSLTAKPHEHLQMFVDNMNRRDKGWTVGECIDGVETLIAYDHDFCIDALTRMASTFKTEYEFTGKRVSLRKIEYNKSNPLPLSYGCGNGFKPGVGRSNTGDNPPTEILFVQGGTDNIDPSKYGSSELLLPKNQTLAYDGEHFEDEDGFIAKNARRYVVDEAGLSIRRDDKQLSSLAEDSLDCSEIYPKRVGTVNTVVVVDEKNNFYDIVDTSIPSSLNYEECLIEGETMTVVFQTGMLAGREFEVKYYHNAVKGKAARRFEIVPADIDGQTMPNTTFAPKSGDKYAVFKCMLPTAYICDNATKTGASWDMFRAAVKCLFDNEDLKFTFTGELDGIWSKKDWVNIGGRIKLGGYIRFSDEQFQKDGVLVRITGIKDYINKPHSPVIELSNTTVSGSVSSTLNDLKSEEVIVDDLHRDAIQFTKRRFRDAKETISMLEEALLDNFTNSINPIAVQTMSMLVGDESLQFRFVNSKTNPVPVTHRIVYDNETKQLTAAAGIIQHMTLGINTVSASHKVSEYKFWDMTAYTSAVLDDGKKKYYLYAKVSKTAQTGVFTLSENAIKLEGVSGFYHLLVGVLNSEYNEERSFVTLYGFTEILPGRITTDKIVSTDGNTYFDWANKVQIRFIGLI
;
A
#
# COMPACT_ATOMS: atom_id res chain seq x y z
N MET A 1 -23.48 13.87 3.85
CA MET A 1 -22.30 14.43 4.53
C MET A 1 -22.38 15.96 4.49
N ILE A 2 -21.96 16.66 5.55
CA ILE A 2 -22.03 18.12 5.64
C ILE A 2 -20.61 18.69 5.64
N ILE A 3 -20.39 19.70 4.80
CA ILE A 3 -19.15 20.48 4.72
C ILE A 3 -19.38 21.84 5.36
N TYR A 4 -18.52 22.20 6.29
CA TYR A 4 -18.51 23.47 7.01
C TYR A 4 -17.31 24.31 6.59
N ASN A 5 -17.43 25.64 6.64
CA ASN A 5 -16.27 26.51 6.49
C ASN A 5 -15.48 26.59 7.80
N ASN A 6 -14.34 27.27 7.77
CA ASN A 6 -13.50 27.50 8.95
C ASN A 6 -14.18 28.25 10.11
N ALA A 7 -15.32 28.91 9.89
CA ALA A 7 -16.12 29.56 10.92
C ALA A 7 -17.22 28.65 11.50
N GLY A 8 -17.32 27.39 11.04
CA GLY A 8 -18.32 26.43 11.47
C GLY A 8 -19.69 26.59 10.81
N ASN A 9 -19.83 27.45 9.80
CA ASN A 9 -21.07 27.60 9.06
C ASN A 9 -21.16 26.53 7.97
N LYS A 10 -22.34 25.93 7.81
CA LYS A 10 -22.62 24.97 6.75
C LYS A 10 -22.41 25.62 5.37
N VAL A 11 -21.54 25.04 4.56
CA VAL A 11 -21.25 25.44 3.18
C VAL A 11 -22.09 24.62 2.21
N LEU A 12 -22.07 23.29 2.39
CA LEU A 12 -22.70 22.36 1.47
C LEU A 12 -23.14 21.10 2.20
N GLU A 13 -24.27 20.54 1.78
CA GLU A 13 -24.69 19.19 2.15
C GLU A 13 -24.72 18.35 0.87
N ILE A 14 -23.99 17.24 0.92
CA ILE A 14 -23.80 16.35 -0.22
C ILE A 14 -24.27 14.95 0.12
N GLU A 15 -24.89 14.31 -0.86
CA GLU A 15 -24.98 12.86 -0.92
C GLU A 15 -23.71 12.36 -1.61
N VAL A 16 -22.91 11.59 -0.86
CA VAL A 16 -21.63 11.09 -1.36
C VAL A 16 -21.86 9.80 -2.12
N ASP A 17 -21.11 9.62 -3.20
CA ASP A 17 -21.12 8.40 -3.99
C ASP A 17 -20.59 7.22 -3.18
N ASP A 18 -21.05 6.02 -3.52
CA ASP A 18 -20.68 4.75 -2.88
C ASP A 18 -19.18 4.45 -2.93
N ASN A 19 -18.46 5.03 -3.90
CA ASN A 19 -17.02 4.90 -4.04
C ASN A 19 -16.25 5.89 -3.15
N SER A 20 -16.91 6.76 -2.39
CA SER A 20 -16.22 7.64 -1.44
C SER A 20 -15.63 6.81 -0.29
N TYR A 21 -14.40 7.13 0.14
CA TYR A 21 -13.67 6.30 1.08
C TYR A 21 -12.73 7.09 2.00
N ARG A 22 -12.38 6.50 3.13
CA ARG A 22 -11.23 6.88 3.96
C ARG A 22 -10.11 5.87 3.74
N ASN A 23 -8.90 6.35 3.50
CA ASN A 23 -7.69 5.52 3.46
C ASN A 23 -6.87 5.74 4.73
N ARG A 24 -6.31 4.67 5.29
CA ARG A 24 -5.43 4.70 6.47
C ARG A 24 -4.31 3.66 6.32
N ALA A 25 -3.07 4.01 6.64
CA ALA A 25 -1.94 3.09 6.67
C ALA A 25 -1.01 3.36 7.86
N VAL A 26 -0.36 2.31 8.37
CA VAL A 26 0.65 2.41 9.44
C VAL A 26 1.81 3.28 8.97
N MET A 27 2.08 4.39 9.68
CA MET A 27 3.10 5.39 9.33
C MET A 27 2.99 5.91 7.88
N GLY A 28 1.80 5.84 7.29
CA GLY A 28 1.56 6.09 5.88
C GLY A 28 0.43 7.08 5.64
N ASP A 29 -0.30 6.84 4.57
CA ASP A 29 -1.40 7.71 4.16
C ASP A 29 -2.59 7.67 5.12
N HIS A 30 -3.12 8.84 5.45
CA HIS A 30 -4.41 9.00 6.11
C HIS A 30 -5.17 10.13 5.41
N SER A 31 -6.30 9.82 4.78
CA SER A 31 -7.06 10.78 3.97
C SER A 31 -8.53 10.38 3.80
N LEU A 32 -9.40 11.37 3.59
CA LEU A 32 -10.81 11.16 3.23
C LEU A 32 -11.07 11.67 1.81
N THR A 33 -11.47 10.78 0.91
CA THR A 33 -11.79 11.10 -0.49
C THR A 33 -13.30 11.02 -0.70
N LEU A 34 -13.90 12.14 -1.12
CA LEU A 34 -15.32 12.24 -1.41
C LEU A 34 -15.53 12.38 -2.92
N TYR A 35 -16.39 11.53 -3.47
CA TYR A 35 -16.94 11.65 -4.81
C TYR A 35 -18.41 12.06 -4.70
N TYR A 36 -18.83 13.06 -5.47
CA TYR A 36 -20.24 13.45 -5.57
C TYR A 36 -20.49 14.23 -6.85
N SER A 37 -21.76 14.47 -7.18
CA SER A 37 -22.11 15.32 -8.31
C SER A 37 -23.16 16.36 -7.95
N LEU A 38 -23.07 17.53 -8.58
CA LEU A 38 -24.00 18.64 -8.39
C LEU A 38 -24.56 19.13 -9.72
N PRO A 39 -25.81 19.61 -9.74
CA PRO A 39 -26.39 20.22 -10.93
C PRO A 39 -25.78 21.59 -11.25
N GLU A 40 -25.26 22.28 -10.23
CA GLU A 40 -24.64 23.61 -10.34
C GLU A 40 -23.27 23.59 -9.67
N HIS A 41 -22.36 24.41 -10.21
CA HIS A 41 -21.01 24.53 -9.66
C HIS A 41 -21.05 25.26 -8.31
N VAL A 42 -20.49 24.61 -7.29
CA VAL A 42 -20.23 25.18 -5.97
C VAL A 42 -18.74 25.13 -5.72
N GLU A 43 -18.17 26.26 -5.31
CA GLU A 43 -16.77 26.36 -4.89
C GLU A 43 -16.67 26.09 -3.39
N ILE A 44 -15.77 25.21 -2.97
CA ILE A 44 -15.50 24.93 -1.56
C ILE A 44 -14.25 25.70 -1.12
N PRO A 45 -14.37 26.67 -0.19
CA PRO A 45 -13.20 27.41 0.27
C PRO A 45 -12.17 26.50 0.94
N VAL A 46 -10.89 26.69 0.63
CA VAL A 46 -9.78 26.05 1.36
C VAL A 46 -9.88 26.37 2.85
N GLY A 47 -9.70 25.35 3.69
CA GLY A 47 -9.93 25.42 5.13
C GLY A 47 -11.33 24.99 5.57
N SER A 48 -12.23 24.69 4.62
CA SER A 48 -13.48 23.98 4.92
C SER A 48 -13.20 22.58 5.45
N TYR A 49 -14.10 22.04 6.27
CA TYR A 49 -13.94 20.75 6.91
C TYR A 49 -15.22 19.94 6.92
N CYS A 50 -15.09 18.63 7.13
CA CYS A 50 -16.19 17.73 7.43
C CYS A 50 -15.81 16.80 8.58
N GLU A 51 -16.81 16.19 9.21
CA GLU A 51 -16.62 15.19 10.25
C GLU A 51 -17.01 13.81 9.75
N PHE A 52 -16.16 12.83 10.02
CA PHE A 52 -16.42 11.42 9.71
C PHE A 52 -15.93 10.54 10.86
N GLN A 53 -16.84 9.74 11.43
CA GLN A 53 -16.55 8.83 12.55
C GLN A 53 -15.86 9.49 13.77
N GLY A 54 -16.20 10.74 14.07
CA GLY A 54 -15.63 11.48 15.19
C GLY A 54 -14.28 12.14 14.91
N GLU A 55 -13.80 12.08 13.66
CA GLU A 55 -12.58 12.75 13.21
C GLU A 55 -12.91 13.92 12.27
N THR A 56 -12.15 15.00 12.40
CA THR A 56 -12.28 16.20 11.55
C THR A 56 -11.28 16.16 10.41
N PHE A 57 -11.76 16.22 9.17
CA PHE A 57 -10.93 16.30 7.97
C PHE A 57 -11.08 17.66 7.31
N THR A 58 -9.97 18.28 6.91
CA THR A 58 -9.92 19.66 6.38
C THR A 58 -9.44 19.68 4.93
N LEU A 59 -10.09 20.47 4.09
CA LEU A 59 -9.69 20.74 2.71
C LEU A 59 -8.46 21.67 2.72
N LYS A 60 -7.28 21.14 2.39
CA LYS A 60 -6.02 21.92 2.37
C LYS A 60 -5.66 22.46 0.99
N ARG A 61 -6.26 21.91 -0.06
CA ARG A 61 -6.06 22.28 -1.46
C ARG A 61 -7.42 22.41 -2.14
N PRO A 62 -7.56 23.25 -3.18
CA PRO A 62 -8.79 23.32 -3.95
C PRO A 62 -9.21 21.93 -4.48
N GLU A 63 -10.51 21.71 -4.58
CA GLU A 63 -11.09 20.49 -5.11
C GLU A 63 -10.79 20.28 -6.60
N ASN A 64 -10.78 19.02 -7.03
CA ASN A 64 -10.83 18.68 -8.43
C ASN A 64 -12.30 18.52 -8.85
N PHE A 65 -12.69 19.07 -10.00
CA PHE A 65 -14.01 18.81 -10.58
C PHE A 65 -13.96 18.72 -12.11
N LYS A 66 -14.93 18.01 -12.69
CA LYS A 66 -15.14 17.86 -14.13
C LYS A 66 -16.58 18.28 -14.46
N MET A 67 -16.74 19.30 -15.31
CA MET A 67 -18.03 19.65 -15.88
C MET A 67 -18.36 18.70 -17.04
N LYS A 68 -19.39 17.85 -16.90
CA LYS A 68 -19.85 16.97 -17.99
C LYS A 68 -20.76 17.71 -18.95
N HIS A 69 -21.67 18.51 -18.42
CA HIS A 69 -22.51 19.45 -19.15
C HIS A 69 -23.07 20.51 -18.19
N LYS A 70 -23.89 21.44 -18.69
CA LYS A 70 -24.45 22.59 -17.94
C LYS A 70 -25.27 22.27 -16.67
N ARG A 71 -25.48 20.99 -16.36
CA ARG A 71 -26.31 20.50 -15.25
C ARG A 71 -25.68 19.31 -14.53
N LEU A 72 -24.38 19.09 -14.72
CA LEU A 72 -23.67 17.97 -14.09
C LEU A 72 -22.19 18.32 -13.93
N PHE A 73 -21.81 18.54 -12.67
CA PHE A 73 -20.45 18.74 -12.21
C PHE A 73 -20.09 17.57 -11.30
N GLU A 74 -19.08 16.81 -11.67
CA GLU A 74 -18.55 15.73 -10.85
C GLU A 74 -17.35 16.23 -10.05
N TYR A 75 -17.34 15.97 -8.76
CA TYR A 75 -16.34 16.44 -7.82
C TYR A 75 -15.55 15.25 -7.25
N THR A 76 -14.24 15.45 -7.13
CA THR A 76 -13.33 14.59 -6.36
C THR A 76 -12.62 15.46 -5.34
N VAL A 77 -13.01 15.34 -4.08
CA VAL A 77 -12.52 16.19 -3.00
C VAL A 77 -11.70 15.38 -2.02
N LEU A 78 -10.46 15.81 -1.78
CA LEU A 78 -9.55 15.20 -0.81
C LEU A 78 -9.50 16.06 0.45
N PHE A 79 -9.91 15.50 1.58
CA PHE A 79 -9.74 16.12 2.88
C PHE A 79 -8.60 15.44 3.66
N ASP A 80 -7.79 16.26 4.30
CA ASP A 80 -6.62 15.86 5.07
C ASP A 80 -6.94 15.84 6.58
N PRO A 81 -6.39 14.89 7.34
CA PRO A 81 -6.51 14.86 8.79
C PRO A 81 -5.58 15.91 9.46
N PRO A 82 -5.72 16.19 10.77
CA PRO A 82 -4.92 17.21 11.46
C PRO A 82 -3.40 17.01 11.35
N GLU A 83 -2.92 15.77 11.36
CA GLU A 83 -1.51 15.38 11.28
C GLU A 83 -0.88 15.67 9.92
N ALA A 84 -1.66 15.86 8.85
CA ALA A 84 -1.12 16.23 7.54
C ALA A 84 -0.33 17.57 7.60
N ASN A 85 -0.63 18.43 8.57
CA ASN A 85 0.14 19.65 8.80
C ASN A 85 1.61 19.39 9.17
N ALA A 86 1.93 18.23 9.76
CA ALA A 86 3.30 17.85 10.08
C ALA A 86 4.18 17.70 8.83
N LYS A 87 3.57 17.45 7.66
CA LYS A 87 4.24 17.37 6.34
C LYS A 87 4.63 18.74 5.78
N VAL A 88 4.08 19.83 6.30
CA VAL A 88 4.34 21.20 5.79
C VAL A 88 4.98 22.13 6.82
N TRP A 89 4.97 21.75 8.10
CA TRP A 89 5.59 22.54 9.17
C TRP A 89 7.01 22.07 9.47
N LYS A 90 7.93 23.04 9.60
CA LYS A 90 9.33 22.78 9.94
C LYS A 90 9.51 22.46 11.42
N PHE A 91 10.33 21.44 11.69
CA PHE A 91 10.77 21.05 13.02
C PHE A 91 11.89 21.99 13.48
N ARG A 92 11.69 22.69 14.60
CA ARG A 92 12.61 23.72 15.11
C ARG A 92 12.95 23.45 16.56
N ASN A 93 14.15 23.84 16.96
CA ASN A 93 14.50 23.90 18.36
C ASN A 93 13.54 24.89 19.10
N PRO A 94 12.88 24.47 20.18
CA PRO A 94 11.94 25.33 20.90
C PRO A 94 12.59 26.56 21.55
N VAL A 95 13.88 26.47 21.92
CA VAL A 95 14.60 27.50 22.69
C VAL A 95 15.03 28.67 21.81
N ASP A 96 15.75 28.38 20.72
CA ASP A 96 16.38 29.41 19.86
C ASP A 96 15.79 29.48 18.44
N GLY A 97 14.90 28.56 18.08
CA GLY A 97 14.23 28.53 16.78
C GLY A 97 15.07 27.96 15.62
N ARG A 98 16.28 27.45 15.86
CA ARG A 98 17.14 26.93 14.79
C ARG A 98 16.56 25.66 14.16
N LEU A 99 16.89 25.46 12.88
CA LEU A 99 16.42 24.34 12.04
C LEU A 99 17.44 23.21 11.91
N LYS A 100 18.69 23.45 12.30
CA LYS A 100 19.78 22.48 12.31
C LYS A 100 20.37 22.38 13.71
N PHE A 101 20.21 21.22 14.34
CA PHE A 101 20.67 20.97 15.71
C PHE A 101 20.64 19.46 16.00
N SER A 102 21.37 19.04 17.01
CA SER A 102 21.23 17.71 17.59
C SER A 102 20.53 17.80 18.95
N LEU A 103 19.88 16.70 19.33
CA LEU A 103 19.27 16.52 20.63
C LEU A 103 19.61 15.13 21.15
N THR A 104 20.22 15.06 22.33
CA THR A 104 20.41 13.81 23.09
C THR A 104 19.36 13.77 24.19
N ALA A 105 18.36 12.91 24.03
CA ALA A 105 17.26 12.78 25.00
C ALA A 105 16.59 11.41 24.86
N LYS A 106 15.74 11.02 25.81
CA LYS A 106 15.02 9.75 25.71
C LYS A 106 13.88 9.85 24.68
N PRO A 107 13.28 8.73 24.25
CA PRO A 107 12.20 8.73 23.27
C PRO A 107 11.06 9.69 23.61
N HIS A 108 10.69 9.78 24.90
CA HIS A 108 9.61 10.65 25.37
C HIS A 108 9.92 12.14 25.14
N GLU A 109 11.12 12.62 25.46
CA GLU A 109 11.48 14.03 25.25
C GLU A 109 11.57 14.40 23.77
N HIS A 110 12.05 13.48 22.92
CA HIS A 110 12.02 13.65 21.46
C HIS A 110 10.58 13.82 20.95
N LEU A 111 9.67 12.93 21.39
CA LEU A 111 8.25 12.98 21.03
C LEU A 111 7.55 14.23 21.60
N GLN A 112 7.90 14.64 22.82
CA GLN A 112 7.39 15.88 23.42
C GLN A 112 7.79 17.09 22.57
N MET A 113 9.03 17.13 22.07
CA MET A 113 9.47 18.21 21.20
C MET A 113 8.74 18.24 19.85
N PHE A 114 8.34 17.09 19.30
CA PHE A 114 7.41 17.02 18.16
C PHE A 114 6.07 17.68 18.52
N VAL A 115 5.48 17.30 19.64
CA VAL A 115 4.20 17.84 20.12
C VAL A 115 4.27 19.36 20.33
N ASP A 116 5.36 19.86 20.91
CA ASP A 116 5.58 21.30 21.11
C ASP A 116 5.66 22.05 19.78
N ASN A 117 6.31 21.47 18.77
CA ASN A 117 6.39 22.04 17.43
C ASN A 117 5.02 22.10 16.74
N MET A 118 4.18 21.09 16.90
CA MET A 118 2.81 21.08 16.39
C MET A 118 1.95 22.12 17.11
N ASN A 119 2.02 22.15 18.44
CA ASN A 119 1.30 23.09 19.32
C ASN A 119 1.66 24.57 19.12
N ARG A 120 2.71 24.89 18.37
CA ARG A 120 3.01 26.28 18.00
C ARG A 120 1.99 26.88 17.03
N ARG A 121 1.41 26.06 16.16
CA ARG A 121 0.52 26.52 15.07
C ARG A 121 -0.91 26.03 15.22
N ASP A 122 -1.07 24.85 15.78
CA ASP A 122 -2.37 24.24 16.02
C ASP A 122 -2.37 23.63 17.42
N LYS A 123 -3.20 24.13 18.32
CA LYS A 123 -3.19 23.75 19.75
C LYS A 123 -3.89 22.41 19.98
N GLY A 124 -3.57 21.76 21.10
CA GLY A 124 -4.26 20.55 21.58
C GLY A 124 -3.55 19.24 21.24
N TRP A 125 -2.31 19.30 20.73
CA TRP A 125 -1.48 18.12 20.55
C TRP A 125 -0.95 17.62 21.89
N THR A 126 -0.94 16.30 22.08
CA THR A 126 -0.49 15.65 23.32
C THR A 126 0.36 14.43 23.02
N VAL A 127 1.33 14.16 23.89
CA VAL A 127 2.08 12.90 23.87
C VAL A 127 1.15 11.75 24.27
N GLY A 128 1.21 10.66 23.52
CA GLY A 128 0.54 9.41 23.78
C GLY A 128 1.45 8.39 24.45
N GLU A 129 1.31 7.12 24.08
CA GLU A 129 2.23 6.08 24.56
C GLU A 129 3.59 6.24 23.88
N CYS A 130 4.65 6.07 24.63
CA CYS A 130 6.01 6.13 24.14
C CYS A 130 6.78 4.94 24.70
N ILE A 131 7.66 4.34 23.91
CA ILE A 131 8.61 3.35 24.43
C ILE A 131 9.45 3.97 25.55
N ASP A 132 9.80 3.17 26.56
CA ASP A 132 10.89 3.54 27.46
C ASP A 132 12.22 3.21 26.79
N GLY A 133 13.21 4.07 26.97
CA GLY A 133 14.48 3.96 26.29
C GLY A 133 15.53 4.88 26.89
N VAL A 134 16.77 4.64 26.51
CA VAL A 134 17.91 5.48 26.91
C VAL A 134 17.99 6.74 26.06
N GLU A 135 18.71 7.73 26.58
CA GLU A 135 19.01 8.96 25.88
C GLU A 135 19.78 8.66 24.58
N THR A 136 19.23 9.09 23.44
CA THR A 136 19.82 8.87 22.12
C THR A 136 19.98 10.20 21.40
N LEU A 137 21.15 10.42 20.79
CA LEU A 137 21.43 11.59 19.96
C LEU A 137 20.74 11.44 18.60
N ILE A 138 19.85 12.38 18.29
CA ILE A 138 19.28 12.52 16.93
C ILE A 138 19.67 13.90 16.39
N ALA A 139 20.26 13.92 15.19
CA ALA A 139 20.55 15.13 14.45
C ALA A 139 19.38 15.47 13.51
N TYR A 140 18.88 16.69 13.61
CA TYR A 140 17.84 17.25 12.74
C TYR A 140 18.45 18.31 11.83
N ASP A 141 18.14 18.25 10.54
CA ASP A 141 18.67 19.19 9.55
C ASP A 141 17.57 19.66 8.58
N HIS A 142 16.95 20.79 8.89
CA HIS A 142 15.86 21.37 8.10
C HIS A 142 14.68 20.43 7.86
N ASP A 143 14.51 19.42 8.72
CA ASP A 143 13.44 18.42 8.65
C ASP A 143 12.04 19.07 8.78
N PHE A 144 11.03 18.52 8.08
CA PHE A 144 9.64 18.76 8.47
C PHE A 144 9.31 17.98 9.74
N CYS A 145 8.25 18.37 10.46
CA CYS A 145 7.86 17.68 11.70
C CYS A 145 7.63 16.17 11.45
N ILE A 146 7.04 15.80 10.31
CA ILE A 146 6.84 14.38 9.97
C ILE A 146 8.15 13.64 9.71
N ASP A 147 9.15 14.29 9.10
CA ASP A 147 10.45 13.69 8.81
C ASP A 147 11.21 13.47 10.12
N ALA A 148 11.14 14.44 11.03
CA ALA A 148 11.70 14.32 12.38
C ALA A 148 11.06 13.17 13.15
N LEU A 149 9.72 13.04 13.12
CA LEU A 149 9.01 11.92 13.77
C LEU A 149 9.36 10.57 13.13
N THR A 150 9.47 10.53 11.80
CA THR A 150 9.89 9.32 11.07
C THR A 150 11.32 8.93 11.44
N ARG A 151 12.24 9.90 11.54
CA ARG A 151 13.60 9.69 12.00
C ARG A 151 13.63 9.16 13.44
N MET A 152 12.84 9.71 14.35
CA MET A 152 12.69 9.20 15.71
C MET A 152 12.26 7.72 15.69
N ALA A 153 11.20 7.39 14.95
CA ALA A 153 10.71 6.02 14.84
C ALA A 153 11.77 5.07 14.28
N SER A 154 12.48 5.46 13.22
CA SER A 154 13.59 4.67 12.66
C SER A 154 14.76 4.49 13.64
N THR A 155 15.23 5.55 14.28
CA THR A 155 16.33 5.50 15.26
C THR A 155 15.99 4.61 16.43
N PHE A 156 14.75 4.69 16.92
CA PHE A 156 14.27 3.89 18.04
C PHE A 156 13.69 2.53 17.63
N LYS A 157 13.84 2.12 16.36
CA LYS A 157 13.34 0.85 15.80
C LYS A 157 11.87 0.58 16.17
N THR A 158 11.03 1.61 16.04
CA THR A 158 9.62 1.61 16.45
C THR A 158 8.72 2.27 15.41
N GLU A 159 7.43 2.42 15.71
CA GLU A 159 6.43 3.01 14.82
C GLU A 159 5.75 4.23 15.49
N TYR A 160 4.96 5.01 14.75
CA TYR A 160 4.17 6.10 15.31
C TYR A 160 2.69 6.04 14.92
N GLU A 161 1.81 6.35 15.87
CA GLU A 161 0.36 6.34 15.70
C GLU A 161 -0.22 7.72 16.02
N PHE A 162 -1.09 8.22 15.13
CA PHE A 162 -1.94 9.37 15.39
C PHE A 162 -3.33 8.92 15.80
N THR A 163 -3.84 9.44 16.92
CA THR A 163 -5.25 9.31 17.31
C THR A 163 -5.79 10.71 17.56
N GLY A 164 -6.37 11.31 16.51
CA GLY A 164 -6.62 12.74 16.48
C GLY A 164 -5.32 13.52 16.70
N LYS A 165 -5.27 14.37 17.73
CA LYS A 165 -4.07 15.15 18.09
C LYS A 165 -3.17 14.47 19.15
N ARG A 166 -3.44 13.22 19.51
CA ARG A 166 -2.55 12.42 20.37
C ARG A 166 -1.57 11.63 19.51
N VAL A 167 -0.28 11.72 19.81
CA VAL A 167 0.80 11.07 19.03
C VAL A 167 1.54 10.08 19.91
N SER A 168 1.57 8.82 19.51
CA SER A 168 2.29 7.75 20.21
C SER A 168 3.50 7.29 19.41
N LEU A 169 4.57 6.88 20.08
CA LEU A 169 5.81 6.34 19.49
C LEU A 169 6.07 4.96 20.10
N ARG A 170 5.53 3.92 19.46
CA ARG A 170 5.62 2.51 19.85
C ARG A 170 5.29 1.60 18.66
N LYS A 171 5.60 0.31 18.76
CA LYS A 171 5.07 -0.68 17.81
C LYS A 171 3.54 -0.66 17.85
N ILE A 172 2.90 -0.57 16.69
CA ILE A 172 1.45 -0.57 16.53
C ILE A 172 1.02 -2.02 16.35
N GLU A 173 0.77 -2.69 17.47
CA GLU A 173 0.35 -4.08 17.53
C GLU A 173 -0.92 -4.19 18.38
N TYR A 174 -1.98 -4.75 17.80
CA TYR A 174 -3.24 -4.99 18.49
C TYR A 174 -3.73 -6.41 18.20
N ASN A 175 -4.48 -7.01 19.12
CA ASN A 175 -5.10 -8.33 18.95
C ASN A 175 -4.13 -9.49 18.66
N LYS A 176 -2.83 -9.35 18.93
CA LYS A 176 -1.81 -10.39 18.66
C LYS A 176 -2.10 -11.70 19.43
N SER A 177 -2.54 -11.57 20.68
CA SER A 177 -2.94 -12.71 21.54
C SER A 177 -4.32 -13.28 21.21
N ASN A 178 -5.16 -12.54 20.48
CA ASN A 178 -6.50 -12.96 20.06
C ASN A 178 -6.82 -12.48 18.63
N PRO A 179 -6.09 -12.98 17.63
CA PRO A 179 -6.18 -12.49 16.26
C PRO A 179 -7.50 -12.94 15.62
N LEU A 180 -8.04 -12.13 14.72
CA LEU A 180 -9.25 -12.52 13.97
C LEU A 180 -8.90 -13.69 13.02
N PRO A 181 -9.55 -14.86 13.12
CA PRO A 181 -9.30 -15.96 12.20
C PRO A 181 -9.96 -15.65 10.85
N LEU A 182 -9.18 -15.66 9.78
CA LEU A 182 -9.66 -15.46 8.42
C LEU A 182 -9.06 -16.53 7.49
N SER A 183 -9.83 -16.95 6.49
CA SER A 183 -9.43 -17.94 5.50
C SER A 183 -10.10 -17.66 4.15
N TYR A 184 -9.66 -18.33 3.10
CA TYR A 184 -10.28 -18.25 1.78
C TYR A 184 -11.59 -19.05 1.72
N GLY A 185 -12.59 -18.55 1.00
CA GLY A 185 -13.79 -19.30 0.65
C GLY A 185 -15.07 -18.90 1.41
N CYS A 186 -16.18 -19.57 1.05
CA CYS A 186 -17.51 -19.24 1.57
C CYS A 186 -17.56 -19.37 3.10
N GLY A 187 -17.88 -18.28 3.79
CA GLY A 187 -17.97 -18.27 5.25
C GLY A 187 -16.66 -17.96 5.99
N ASN A 188 -15.57 -17.71 5.26
CA ASN A 188 -14.23 -17.59 5.84
C ASN A 188 -13.63 -16.17 5.82
N GLY A 189 -14.37 -15.20 5.27
CA GLY A 189 -14.13 -13.76 5.46
C GLY A 189 -13.39 -13.02 4.35
N PHE A 190 -12.71 -13.71 3.42
CA PHE A 190 -12.11 -13.07 2.23
C PHE A 190 -12.86 -13.40 0.92
N LYS A 191 -12.91 -12.42 0.01
CA LYS A 191 -13.32 -12.61 -1.39
C LYS A 191 -12.24 -13.35 -2.20
N PRO A 192 -12.59 -13.90 -3.39
CA PRO A 192 -11.62 -14.44 -4.34
C PRO A 192 -10.51 -13.46 -4.72
N GLY A 193 -9.29 -13.95 -4.97
CA GLY A 193 -8.16 -13.11 -5.43
C GLY A 193 -7.09 -12.78 -4.37
N VAL A 194 -7.16 -13.37 -3.18
CA VAL A 194 -6.07 -13.27 -2.19
C VAL A 194 -4.81 -13.94 -2.75
N GLY A 195 -3.76 -13.15 -2.95
CA GLY A 195 -2.45 -13.61 -3.41
C GLY A 195 -1.38 -13.51 -2.32
N ARG A 196 -0.33 -14.30 -2.45
CA ARG A 196 0.91 -14.19 -1.67
C ARG A 196 2.01 -13.65 -2.57
N SER A 197 2.57 -12.50 -2.25
CA SER A 197 3.82 -12.03 -2.85
C SER A 197 4.94 -12.14 -1.81
N ASN A 198 6.11 -12.61 -2.26
CA ASN A 198 7.31 -12.54 -1.42
C ASN A 198 7.73 -11.07 -1.31
N THR A 199 8.08 -10.64 -0.11
CA THR A 199 8.57 -9.29 0.13
C THR A 199 10.10 -9.32 0.19
N GLY A 200 10.75 -8.85 -0.87
CA GLY A 200 12.22 -8.77 -0.97
C GLY A 200 12.89 -10.02 -1.56
N ASP A 201 14.16 -9.87 -1.94
CA ASP A 201 14.96 -10.93 -2.58
C ASP A 201 15.66 -11.87 -1.59
N ASN A 202 15.72 -11.50 -0.30
CA ASN A 202 16.44 -12.24 0.71
C ASN A 202 15.56 -13.31 1.38
N PRO A 203 16.04 -14.56 1.51
CA PRO A 203 15.38 -15.56 2.35
C PRO A 203 15.34 -15.11 3.83
N PRO A 204 14.42 -15.67 4.64
CA PRO A 204 14.36 -15.35 6.06
C PRO A 204 15.65 -15.68 6.77
N THR A 205 16.02 -14.85 7.74
CA THR A 205 17.24 -15.02 8.53
C THR A 205 17.18 -16.33 9.31
N GLU A 206 18.17 -17.20 9.12
CA GLU A 206 18.31 -18.42 9.93
C GLU A 206 19.47 -18.30 10.94
N ILE A 207 20.47 -17.46 10.63
CA ILE A 207 21.62 -17.17 11.48
C ILE A 207 21.74 -15.66 11.65
N LEU A 208 21.67 -15.16 12.88
CA LEU A 208 21.84 -13.74 13.18
C LEU A 208 23.16 -13.52 13.89
N PHE A 209 24.10 -12.85 13.23
CA PHE A 209 25.33 -12.37 13.86
C PHE A 209 25.06 -11.14 14.72
N VAL A 210 25.73 -11.04 15.86
CA VAL A 210 25.52 -9.95 16.80
C VAL A 210 26.86 -9.35 17.19
N GLN A 211 26.98 -8.03 17.09
CA GLN A 211 28.15 -7.30 17.55
C GLN A 211 27.77 -6.45 18.75
N GLY A 212 28.46 -6.67 19.88
CA GLY A 212 28.25 -5.94 21.11
C GLY A 212 29.20 -4.76 21.28
N GLY A 213 28.96 -3.96 22.31
CA GLY A 213 29.80 -2.80 22.62
C GLY A 213 31.22 -3.18 23.07
N THR A 214 32.13 -2.22 22.91
CA THR A 214 33.55 -2.31 23.28
C THR A 214 33.87 -1.66 24.64
N ASP A 215 32.96 -0.84 25.15
CA ASP A 215 33.15 -0.13 26.41
C ASP A 215 33.22 -1.09 27.60
N ASN A 216 34.05 -0.75 28.59
CA ASN A 216 34.21 -1.52 29.84
C ASN A 216 34.64 -2.99 29.63
N ILE A 217 35.35 -3.25 28.53
CA ILE A 217 35.98 -4.53 28.22
C ILE A 217 37.48 -4.34 28.14
N ASP A 218 38.22 -5.21 28.83
CA ASP A 218 39.67 -5.35 28.67
C ASP A 218 39.92 -6.57 27.79
N PRO A 219 40.35 -6.41 26.52
CA PRO A 219 40.52 -7.53 25.60
C PRO A 219 41.52 -8.58 26.10
N SER A 220 42.52 -8.16 26.88
CA SER A 220 43.55 -9.05 27.41
C SER A 220 43.00 -10.01 28.47
N LYS A 221 42.00 -9.57 29.25
CA LYS A 221 41.37 -10.36 30.31
C LYS A 221 40.10 -11.06 29.85
N TYR A 222 39.30 -10.41 29.01
CA TYR A 222 38.04 -10.93 28.50
C TYR A 222 38.24 -11.93 27.34
N GLY A 223 39.32 -11.76 26.56
CA GLY A 223 39.62 -12.60 25.40
C GLY A 223 38.91 -12.18 24.10
N SER A 224 38.26 -11.01 24.09
CA SER A 224 37.62 -10.38 22.92
C SER A 224 37.65 -8.86 23.06
N SER A 225 37.71 -8.13 21.95
CA SER A 225 37.62 -6.67 21.94
C SER A 225 36.20 -6.13 22.09
N GLU A 226 35.21 -6.99 21.86
CA GLU A 226 33.77 -6.68 21.86
C GLU A 226 33.04 -7.65 22.78
N LEU A 227 31.91 -7.21 23.33
CA LEU A 227 31.02 -8.05 24.14
C LEU A 227 30.52 -9.24 23.31
N LEU A 228 30.63 -10.45 23.86
CA LEU A 228 30.12 -11.68 23.25
C LEU A 228 28.78 -12.08 23.85
N LEU A 229 27.99 -12.80 23.06
CA LEU A 229 26.80 -13.52 23.54
C LEU A 229 27.19 -14.60 24.56
N PRO A 230 26.25 -15.03 25.43
CA PRO A 230 26.51 -16.08 26.40
C PRO A 230 26.69 -17.43 25.69
N LYS A 231 27.96 -17.82 25.48
CA LYS A 231 28.37 -19.00 24.69
C LYS A 231 27.60 -20.26 25.06
N ASN A 232 27.09 -20.95 24.04
CA ASN A 232 26.33 -22.21 24.16
C ASN A 232 25.07 -22.15 25.05
N GLN A 233 24.59 -20.95 25.40
CA GLN A 233 23.35 -20.82 26.16
C GLN A 233 22.13 -20.86 25.25
N THR A 234 20.98 -21.19 25.84
CA THR A 234 19.69 -21.13 25.16
C THR A 234 18.73 -20.21 25.90
N LEU A 235 17.78 -19.67 25.14
CA LEU A 235 16.70 -18.85 25.68
C LEU A 235 15.45 -19.09 24.85
N ALA A 236 14.29 -19.19 25.51
CA ALA A 236 13.01 -19.28 24.83
C ALA A 236 12.22 -17.97 24.95
N TYR A 237 11.49 -17.63 23.88
CA TYR A 237 10.69 -16.42 23.75
C TYR A 237 9.36 -16.74 23.09
N ASP A 238 8.25 -16.26 23.66
CA ASP A 238 6.89 -16.54 23.18
C ASP A 238 6.30 -15.46 22.26
N GLY A 239 7.12 -14.45 21.94
CA GLY A 239 6.72 -13.28 21.17
C GLY A 239 6.41 -12.04 22.02
N GLU A 240 6.32 -12.19 23.34
CA GLU A 240 6.08 -11.11 24.30
C GLU A 240 7.00 -11.19 25.54
N HIS A 241 7.12 -12.38 26.14
CA HIS A 241 7.90 -12.65 27.35
C HIS A 241 8.97 -13.74 27.09
N PHE A 242 10.09 -13.63 27.80
CA PHE A 242 11.11 -14.69 27.86
C PHE A 242 10.75 -15.77 28.89
N GLU A 243 11.35 -16.95 28.77
CA GLU A 243 11.07 -18.10 29.67
C GLU A 243 11.34 -17.84 31.16
N ASP A 244 12.08 -16.78 31.49
CA ASP A 244 12.41 -16.34 32.85
C ASP A 244 11.67 -15.07 33.27
N GLU A 245 10.67 -14.64 32.50
CA GLU A 245 9.79 -13.51 32.82
C GLU A 245 8.38 -13.99 33.17
N ASP A 246 7.70 -13.24 34.06
CA ASP A 246 6.31 -13.48 34.38
C ASP A 246 5.42 -13.29 33.13
N GLY A 247 4.46 -14.19 32.91
CA GLY A 247 3.54 -14.12 31.76
C GLY A 247 3.92 -15.00 30.56
N PHE A 248 5.05 -15.71 30.62
CA PHE A 248 5.50 -16.61 29.56
C PHE A 248 4.51 -17.74 29.22
N ILE A 249 4.24 -17.92 27.93
CA ILE A 249 3.32 -18.90 27.36
C ILE A 249 4.10 -19.93 26.53
N ALA A 250 4.46 -21.05 27.15
CA ALA A 250 5.25 -22.12 26.54
C ALA A 250 4.69 -22.67 25.21
N LYS A 251 3.36 -22.61 25.01
CA LYS A 251 2.70 -23.08 23.78
C LYS A 251 3.09 -22.27 22.53
N ASN A 252 3.40 -20.98 22.71
CA ASN A 252 3.75 -20.07 21.62
C ASN A 252 5.28 -19.90 21.50
N ALA A 253 6.04 -20.52 22.40
CA ALA A 253 7.46 -20.27 22.56
C ALA A 253 8.32 -20.93 21.49
N ARG A 254 9.37 -20.21 21.12
CA ARG A 254 10.44 -20.63 20.20
C ARG A 254 11.75 -20.61 20.99
N ARG A 255 12.62 -21.60 20.77
CA ARG A 255 13.92 -21.71 21.47
C ARG A 255 15.06 -21.32 20.55
N TYR A 256 16.00 -20.56 21.10
CA TYR A 256 17.17 -20.04 20.42
C TYR A 256 18.44 -20.52 21.11
N VAL A 257 19.50 -20.70 20.34
CA VAL A 257 20.81 -21.15 20.81
C VAL A 257 21.90 -20.22 20.30
N VAL A 258 22.84 -19.87 21.18
CA VAL A 258 24.06 -19.14 20.86
C VAL A 258 25.12 -20.12 20.38
N ASP A 259 25.89 -19.73 19.36
CA ASP A 259 27.03 -20.53 18.90
C ASP A 259 28.16 -20.66 19.94
N GLU A 260 29.14 -21.52 19.64
CA GLU A 260 30.27 -21.78 20.53
C GLU A 260 31.17 -20.54 20.70
N ALA A 261 31.25 -19.69 19.66
CA ALA A 261 32.07 -18.50 19.66
C ALA A 261 31.44 -17.32 20.41
N GLY A 262 30.12 -17.33 20.63
CA GLY A 262 29.36 -16.21 21.18
C GLY A 262 29.12 -15.08 20.19
N LEU A 263 29.09 -15.38 18.88
CA LEU A 263 29.01 -14.41 17.79
C LEU A 263 27.65 -14.40 17.08
N SER A 264 26.92 -15.51 17.13
CA SER A 264 25.66 -15.65 16.43
C SER A 264 24.62 -16.44 17.22
N ILE A 265 23.35 -16.25 16.83
CA ILE A 265 22.22 -17.05 17.32
C ILE A 265 21.46 -17.69 16.17
N ARG A 266 20.79 -18.80 16.47
CA ARG A 266 19.85 -19.48 15.55
C ARG A 266 18.72 -20.14 16.32
N ARG A 267 17.69 -20.58 15.59
CA ARG A 267 16.65 -21.47 16.14
C ARG A 267 17.25 -22.82 16.53
N ASP A 268 16.91 -23.26 17.73
CA ASP A 268 17.39 -24.53 18.29
C ASP A 268 16.52 -25.71 17.81
N ASP A 269 15.23 -25.46 17.58
CA ASP A 269 14.23 -26.45 17.18
C ASP A 269 14.03 -26.57 15.66
N LYS A 270 14.76 -25.79 14.86
CA LYS A 270 14.66 -25.78 13.39
C LYS A 270 16.02 -26.07 12.76
N GLN A 271 16.05 -27.03 11.83
CA GLN A 271 17.23 -27.29 11.03
C GLN A 271 17.42 -26.19 9.98
N LEU A 272 18.65 -25.71 9.82
CA LEU A 272 19.03 -24.72 8.82
C LEU A 272 18.83 -25.28 7.41
N SER A 273 18.26 -24.48 6.51
CA SER A 273 17.90 -24.87 5.15
C SER A 273 18.50 -23.92 4.11
N SER A 274 18.42 -22.61 4.32
CA SER A 274 18.93 -21.58 3.43
C SER A 274 20.33 -21.11 3.83
N LEU A 275 20.72 -21.30 5.10
CA LEU A 275 21.93 -20.70 5.70
C LEU A 275 21.94 -19.17 5.54
N ALA A 276 20.76 -18.56 5.52
CA ALA A 276 20.62 -17.13 5.37
C ALA A 276 21.13 -16.42 6.62
N GLU A 277 22.07 -15.52 6.41
CA GLU A 277 22.72 -14.72 7.44
C GLU A 277 22.19 -13.28 7.44
N ASP A 278 22.08 -12.70 8.62
CA ASP A 278 21.89 -11.26 8.82
C ASP A 278 22.70 -10.82 10.05
N SER A 279 22.74 -9.53 10.33
CA SER A 279 23.46 -8.98 11.48
C SER A 279 22.64 -8.00 12.30
N LEU A 280 22.97 -7.93 13.59
CA LEU A 280 22.45 -6.96 14.54
C LEU A 280 23.60 -6.24 15.22
N ASP A 281 23.64 -4.92 15.05
CA ASP A 281 24.50 -4.04 15.83
C ASP A 281 23.84 -3.74 17.18
N CYS A 282 24.55 -4.10 18.25
CA CYS A 282 24.26 -3.86 19.66
C CYS A 282 25.43 -3.14 20.34
N SER A 283 26.17 -2.28 19.63
CA SER A 283 27.29 -1.50 20.17
C SER A 283 26.92 -0.69 21.42
N GLU A 284 25.65 -0.35 21.60
CA GLU A 284 25.11 0.33 22.79
C GLU A 284 24.96 -0.57 24.04
N ILE A 285 25.07 -1.89 23.85
CA ILE A 285 25.00 -2.89 24.92
C ILE A 285 26.43 -3.30 25.29
N TYR A 286 26.83 -2.90 26.48
CA TYR A 286 28.14 -3.19 27.05
C TYR A 286 28.01 -3.32 28.58
N PRO A 287 28.99 -3.94 29.26
CA PRO A 287 28.99 -4.05 30.71
C PRO A 287 28.91 -2.68 31.37
N LYS A 288 27.79 -2.38 32.02
CA LYS A 288 27.61 -1.12 32.75
C LYS A 288 26.78 -1.29 34.00
N ARG A 289 27.04 -0.42 34.98
CA ARG A 289 26.15 -0.17 36.11
C ARG A 289 25.73 1.28 36.06
N VAL A 290 24.43 1.53 35.93
CA VAL A 290 23.85 2.87 36.06
C VAL A 290 23.63 3.15 37.54
N GLY A 291 24.52 3.96 38.12
CA GLY A 291 24.44 4.43 39.51
C GLY A 291 23.52 5.64 39.65
N THR A 292 23.21 5.99 40.89
CA THR A 292 22.46 7.21 41.24
C THR A 292 23.26 8.03 42.22
N VAL A 293 23.41 9.33 41.93
CA VAL A 293 24.08 10.26 42.83
C VAL A 293 23.24 10.41 44.09
N ASN A 294 23.73 9.91 45.23
CA ASN A 294 23.05 10.15 46.51
C ASN A 294 23.35 11.56 47.02
N THR A 295 24.61 11.99 46.93
CA THR A 295 25.05 13.28 47.46
C THR A 295 26.04 13.93 46.52
N VAL A 296 25.90 15.25 46.35
CA VAL A 296 26.87 16.11 45.66
C VAL A 296 27.63 16.89 46.72
N VAL A 297 28.95 16.87 46.66
CA VAL A 297 29.84 17.59 47.58
C VAL A 297 30.56 18.67 46.78
N VAL A 298 30.21 19.93 47.05
CA VAL A 298 30.93 21.08 46.48
C VAL A 298 32.22 21.27 47.27
N VAL A 299 33.36 20.93 46.66
CA VAL A 299 34.66 20.99 47.32
C VAL A 299 35.24 22.40 47.20
N ASP A 300 35.19 22.97 46.00
CA ASP A 300 35.60 24.35 45.73
C ASP A 300 34.85 24.88 44.51
N GLU A 301 33.80 25.67 44.77
CA GLU A 301 32.93 26.25 43.75
C GLU A 301 33.70 27.19 42.80
N LYS A 302 34.71 27.92 43.29
CA LYS A 302 35.44 28.91 42.49
C LYS A 302 36.33 28.26 41.42
N ASN A 303 36.82 27.06 41.73
CA ASN A 303 37.67 26.27 40.86
C ASN A 303 36.92 25.09 40.21
N ASN A 304 35.58 25.09 40.27
CA ASN A 304 34.72 24.09 39.62
C ASN A 304 34.88 22.65 40.14
N PHE A 305 35.36 22.46 41.38
CA PHE A 305 35.52 21.13 41.96
C PHE A 305 34.24 20.65 42.65
N TYR A 306 33.59 19.67 42.04
CA TYR A 306 32.40 18.98 42.53
C TYR A 306 32.66 17.49 42.61
N ASP A 307 32.22 16.85 43.69
CA ASP A 307 32.32 15.40 43.84
C ASP A 307 30.92 14.79 43.96
N ILE A 308 30.79 13.51 43.64
CA ILE A 308 29.55 12.74 43.84
C ILE A 308 29.82 11.53 44.73
N VAL A 309 28.80 11.16 45.53
CA VAL A 309 28.81 9.97 46.38
C VAL A 309 27.63 9.09 46.02
N ASP A 310 27.89 7.80 45.77
CA ASP A 310 26.88 6.76 45.52
C ASP A 310 27.03 5.62 46.55
N THR A 311 26.30 5.76 47.64
CA THR A 311 26.22 4.77 48.73
C THR A 311 25.55 3.46 48.32
N SER A 312 24.90 3.39 47.14
CA SER A 312 24.29 2.17 46.63
C SER A 312 25.27 1.23 45.93
N ILE A 313 26.54 1.63 45.74
CA ILE A 313 27.59 0.75 45.21
C ILE A 313 27.88 -0.37 46.22
N PRO A 314 27.66 -1.65 45.88
CA PRO A 314 27.83 -2.76 46.82
C PRO A 314 29.28 -2.93 47.27
N SER A 315 29.50 -3.55 48.43
CA SER A 315 30.84 -3.87 48.96
C SER A 315 31.69 -4.68 47.99
N SER A 316 31.06 -5.56 47.21
CA SER A 316 31.71 -6.41 46.21
C SER A 316 32.14 -5.71 44.93
N LEU A 317 31.71 -4.46 44.68
CA LEU A 317 32.05 -3.72 43.47
C LEU A 317 33.07 -2.62 43.76
N ASN A 318 34.35 -2.95 43.59
CA ASN A 318 35.44 -1.99 43.73
C ASN A 318 35.94 -1.48 42.36
N TYR A 319 35.49 -0.29 41.96
CA TYR A 319 35.93 0.32 40.71
C TYR A 319 37.44 0.61 40.65
N GLU A 320 38.14 0.76 41.79
CA GLU A 320 39.61 0.89 41.80
C GLU A 320 40.29 -0.40 41.30
N GLU A 321 39.71 -1.56 41.62
CA GLU A 321 40.20 -2.88 41.17
C GLU A 321 39.74 -3.22 39.75
N CYS A 322 38.64 -2.59 39.29
CA CYS A 322 38.09 -2.77 37.95
C CYS A 322 38.75 -1.89 36.88
N LEU A 323 39.56 -0.89 37.24
CA LEU A 323 40.16 0.03 36.28
C LEU A 323 41.00 -0.73 35.25
N ILE A 324 40.81 -0.41 33.96
CA ILE A 324 41.59 -0.99 32.86
C ILE A 324 43.00 -0.39 32.90
N GLU A 325 44.03 -1.23 32.74
CA GLU A 325 45.42 -0.79 32.85
C GLU A 325 45.76 0.26 31.79
N GLY A 326 46.32 1.39 32.21
CA GLY A 326 46.70 2.51 31.32
C GLY A 326 45.58 3.51 31.02
N GLU A 327 44.34 3.23 31.42
CA GLU A 327 43.20 4.14 31.24
C GLU A 327 42.95 5.04 32.46
N THR A 328 42.25 6.15 32.24
CA THR A 328 41.75 7.03 33.33
C THR A 328 40.25 6.83 33.47
N MET A 329 39.79 6.56 34.69
CA MET A 329 38.35 6.34 34.95
C MET A 329 37.54 7.56 34.56
N THR A 330 36.43 7.35 33.88
CA THR A 330 35.49 8.41 33.54
C THR A 330 34.08 8.08 34.01
N VAL A 331 33.27 9.12 34.19
CA VAL A 331 31.84 9.03 34.46
C VAL A 331 31.08 9.81 33.40
N VAL A 332 30.06 9.17 32.83
CA VAL A 332 29.09 9.83 31.95
C VAL A 332 27.76 9.94 32.67
N PHE A 333 27.29 11.17 32.87
CA PHE A 333 25.97 11.40 33.43
C PHE A 333 24.90 11.00 32.42
N GLN A 334 23.92 10.21 32.87
CA GLN A 334 22.82 9.73 32.04
C GLN A 334 21.63 10.70 32.10
N THR A 335 21.44 11.38 33.23
CA THR A 335 20.36 12.35 33.43
C THR A 335 20.87 13.66 34.04
N GLY A 336 19.99 14.65 34.15
CA GLY A 336 20.30 15.93 34.77
C GLY A 336 20.93 16.94 33.81
N MET A 337 21.47 18.04 34.35
CA MET A 337 22.04 19.12 33.53
C MET A 337 23.34 18.72 32.83
N LEU A 338 23.98 17.64 33.29
CA LEU A 338 25.19 17.07 32.72
C LEU A 338 24.94 15.84 31.84
N ALA A 339 23.69 15.49 31.54
CA ALA A 339 23.34 14.33 30.73
C ALA A 339 24.13 14.30 29.40
N GLY A 340 24.74 13.15 29.11
CA GLY A 340 25.58 12.93 27.93
C GLY A 340 27.00 13.49 28.01
N ARG A 341 27.40 14.12 29.12
CA ARG A 341 28.78 14.63 29.30
C ARG A 341 29.64 13.65 30.09
N GLU A 342 30.86 13.46 29.60
CA GLU A 342 31.90 12.63 30.20
C GLU A 342 32.88 13.47 31.01
N PHE A 343 33.25 12.97 32.19
CA PHE A 343 34.26 13.58 33.04
C PHE A 343 35.26 12.53 33.54
N GLU A 344 36.54 12.87 33.55
CA GLU A 344 37.54 12.10 34.30
C GLU A 344 37.24 12.17 35.80
N VAL A 345 37.40 11.04 36.47
CA VAL A 345 37.13 10.92 37.90
C VAL A 345 38.21 10.16 38.63
N LYS A 346 38.38 10.49 39.90
CA LYS A 346 39.12 9.65 40.86
C LYS A 346 38.15 9.03 41.86
N TYR A 347 38.10 7.70 41.87
CA TYR A 347 37.19 6.95 42.75
C TYR A 347 37.88 6.49 44.04
N TYR A 348 37.14 6.52 45.15
CA TYR A 348 37.55 5.93 46.42
C TYR A 348 36.47 4.97 46.91
N HIS A 349 36.82 3.69 46.99
CA HIS A 349 35.90 2.68 47.48
C HIS A 349 35.62 2.87 48.96
N ASN A 350 36.67 3.00 49.77
CA ASN A 350 36.60 3.17 51.22
C ASN A 350 36.72 4.64 51.62
N ALA A 351 36.35 4.96 52.87
CA ALA A 351 36.53 6.31 53.39
C ALA A 351 38.03 6.62 53.55
N VAL A 352 38.48 7.75 53.00
CA VAL A 352 39.89 8.15 52.97
C VAL A 352 40.02 9.63 53.34
N LYS A 353 40.94 9.99 54.24
CA LYS A 353 41.26 11.39 54.60
C LYS A 353 40.03 12.25 54.96
N GLY A 354 39.07 11.68 55.69
CA GLY A 354 37.82 12.36 56.07
C GLY A 354 36.76 12.47 54.97
N LYS A 355 37.01 11.89 53.79
CA LYS A 355 36.05 11.79 52.69
C LYS A 355 35.22 10.51 52.85
N ALA A 356 33.92 10.59 52.54
CA ALA A 356 33.02 9.44 52.56
C ALA A 356 33.48 8.33 51.59
N ALA A 357 33.16 7.09 51.91
CA ALA A 357 33.30 5.95 51.01
C ALA A 357 32.42 6.13 49.76
N ARG A 358 32.73 5.42 48.68
CA ARG A 358 31.98 5.45 47.40
C ARG A 358 31.92 6.82 46.75
N ARG A 359 33.05 7.53 46.77
CA ARG A 359 33.16 8.90 46.27
C ARG A 359 33.88 8.94 44.94
N PHE A 360 33.34 9.71 44.00
CA PHE A 360 34.00 10.10 42.76
C PHE A 360 34.36 11.58 42.84
N GLU A 361 35.64 11.89 42.73
CA GLU A 361 36.15 13.25 42.59
C GLU A 361 36.15 13.62 41.11
N ILE A 362 35.37 14.60 40.69
CA ILE A 362 35.25 14.97 39.27
C ILE A 362 36.37 15.94 38.91
N VAL A 363 37.08 15.64 37.83
CA VAL A 363 38.05 16.56 37.23
C VAL A 363 37.28 17.54 36.34
N PRO A 364 37.39 18.86 36.56
CA PRO A 364 36.72 19.84 35.73
C PRO A 364 37.20 19.79 34.28
N ALA A 365 36.29 19.92 33.33
CA ALA A 365 36.55 19.88 31.89
C ALA A 365 35.90 21.06 31.17
N ASP A 366 36.57 21.60 30.14
CA ASP A 366 36.02 22.63 29.27
C ASP A 366 35.15 22.00 28.17
N ILE A 367 33.83 22.19 28.28
CA ILE A 367 32.82 21.61 27.37
C ILE A 367 31.92 22.76 26.87
N ASP A 368 31.66 22.82 25.56
CA ASP A 368 30.82 23.86 24.94
C ASP A 368 31.26 25.30 25.28
N GLY A 369 32.57 25.51 25.48
CA GLY A 369 33.16 26.83 25.80
C GLY A 369 32.99 27.28 27.26
N GLN A 370 32.59 26.39 28.16
CA GLN A 370 32.50 26.65 29.60
C GLN A 370 33.16 25.51 30.40
N THR A 371 33.86 25.85 31.49
CA THR A 371 34.36 24.86 32.43
C THR A 371 33.20 24.27 33.24
N MET A 372 33.09 22.95 33.24
CA MET A 372 32.05 22.19 33.94
C MET A 372 32.72 21.13 34.85
N PRO A 373 32.10 20.75 35.99
CA PRO A 373 30.83 21.25 36.51
C PRO A 373 30.88 22.70 37.04
N ASN A 374 29.77 23.43 36.99
CA ASN A 374 29.66 24.79 37.54
C ASN A 374 28.28 25.05 38.15
N THR A 375 28.00 26.26 38.64
CA THR A 375 26.74 26.59 39.32
C THR A 375 25.47 26.29 38.51
N THR A 376 25.55 26.36 37.19
CA THR A 376 24.42 26.07 36.28
C THR A 376 24.44 24.60 35.83
N PHE A 377 25.61 24.12 35.42
CA PHE A 377 25.84 22.76 34.93
C PHE A 377 26.56 21.94 36.00
N ALA A 378 25.85 21.59 37.08
CA ALA A 378 26.34 20.73 38.15
C ALA A 378 25.49 19.46 38.28
N PRO A 379 26.09 18.35 38.75
CA PRO A 379 25.30 17.18 39.14
C PRO A 379 24.40 17.53 40.33
N LYS A 380 23.30 16.80 40.46
CA LYS A 380 22.33 16.89 41.55
C LYS A 380 22.08 15.53 42.17
N SER A 381 21.63 15.54 43.43
CA SER A 381 21.12 14.31 44.06
C SER A 381 19.95 13.76 43.23
N GLY A 382 19.98 12.46 42.95
CA GLY A 382 19.03 11.78 42.07
C GLY A 382 19.48 11.66 40.61
N ASP A 383 20.52 12.38 40.18
CA ASP A 383 21.04 12.22 38.81
C ASP A 383 21.66 10.83 38.64
N LYS A 384 21.42 10.22 37.47
CA LYS A 384 21.97 8.92 37.10
C LYS A 384 23.29 9.08 36.35
N TYR A 385 24.19 8.12 36.52
CA TYR A 385 25.50 8.12 35.87
C TYR A 385 25.98 6.69 35.57
N ALA A 386 26.91 6.54 34.64
CA ALA A 386 27.60 5.27 34.37
C ALA A 386 29.12 5.48 34.42
N VAL A 387 29.84 4.46 34.87
CA VAL A 387 31.32 4.47 34.98
C VAL A 387 31.91 3.78 33.76
N PHE A 388 32.97 4.36 33.21
CA PHE A 388 33.65 3.91 32.01
C PHE A 388 35.14 3.65 32.29
N LYS A 389 35.79 3.01 31.32
CA LYS A 389 37.20 2.61 31.37
C LYS A 389 37.52 1.62 32.50
N CYS A 390 36.52 0.86 32.93
CA CYS A 390 36.66 -0.16 33.96
C CYS A 390 36.04 -1.49 33.49
N MET A 391 36.78 -2.59 33.60
CA MET A 391 36.24 -3.92 33.36
C MET A 391 35.43 -4.37 34.58
N LEU A 392 34.10 -4.33 34.45
CA LEU A 392 33.21 -4.73 35.53
C LEU A 392 33.31 -6.24 35.84
N PRO A 393 32.96 -6.67 37.08
CA PRO A 393 32.93 -8.08 37.43
C PRO A 393 32.00 -8.91 36.54
N THR A 394 32.23 -10.23 36.48
CA THR A 394 31.46 -11.17 35.64
C THR A 394 29.94 -11.05 35.80
N ALA A 395 29.44 -10.72 37.00
CA ALA A 395 28.01 -10.52 37.26
C ALA A 395 27.36 -9.41 36.40
N TYR A 396 28.13 -8.42 35.93
CA TYR A 396 27.66 -7.35 35.05
C TYR A 396 27.93 -7.66 33.57
N ILE A 397 28.85 -8.58 33.27
CA ILE A 397 29.18 -9.00 31.91
C ILE A 397 28.25 -10.13 31.47
N CYS A 398 28.31 -11.28 32.15
CA CYS A 398 27.60 -12.49 31.77
C CYS A 398 27.42 -13.40 33.00
N ASP A 399 26.25 -13.34 33.64
CA ASP A 399 25.85 -14.28 34.69
C ASP A 399 24.85 -15.30 34.13
N ASN A 400 25.35 -16.49 33.81
CA ASN A 400 24.53 -17.59 33.27
C ASN A 400 23.59 -18.22 34.31
N ALA A 401 23.88 -18.09 35.61
CA ALA A 401 23.05 -18.69 36.65
C ALA A 401 21.74 -17.91 36.82
N THR A 402 21.82 -16.59 36.75
CA THR A 402 20.67 -15.68 36.87
C THR A 402 20.16 -15.15 35.53
N LYS A 403 20.85 -15.44 34.41
CA LYS A 403 20.56 -14.91 33.07
C LYS A 403 20.55 -13.38 33.00
N THR A 404 21.51 -12.75 33.69
CA THR A 404 21.66 -11.29 33.78
C THR A 404 23.03 -10.82 33.29
N GLY A 405 23.17 -9.52 33.08
CA GLY A 405 24.39 -8.88 32.59
C GLY A 405 24.31 -8.57 31.10
N ALA A 406 25.25 -7.76 30.62
CA ALA A 406 25.20 -7.19 29.27
C ALA A 406 25.12 -8.26 28.16
N SER A 407 25.80 -9.40 28.30
CA SER A 407 25.70 -10.51 27.34
C SER A 407 24.29 -11.06 27.22
N TRP A 408 23.54 -11.16 28.33
CA TRP A 408 22.16 -11.65 28.33
C TRP A 408 21.17 -10.58 27.83
N ASP A 409 21.40 -9.31 28.14
CA ASP A 409 20.63 -8.20 27.56
C ASP A 409 20.78 -8.17 26.03
N MET A 410 22.01 -8.38 25.55
CA MET A 410 22.31 -8.51 24.13
C MET A 410 21.67 -9.75 23.51
N PHE A 411 21.68 -10.90 24.20
CA PHE A 411 21.01 -12.11 23.73
C PHE A 411 19.49 -11.91 23.62
N ARG A 412 18.86 -11.22 24.57
CA ARG A 412 17.44 -10.87 24.50
C ARG A 412 17.13 -9.96 23.32
N ALA A 413 17.96 -8.94 23.08
CA ALA A 413 17.82 -8.05 21.92
C ALA A 413 17.94 -8.84 20.60
N ALA A 414 18.91 -9.75 20.51
CA ALA A 414 19.12 -10.62 19.36
C ALA A 414 17.94 -11.57 19.13
N VAL A 415 17.44 -12.24 20.18
CA VAL A 415 16.28 -13.14 20.09
C VAL A 415 15.05 -12.40 19.59
N LYS A 416 14.76 -11.20 20.11
CA LYS A 416 13.65 -10.37 19.62
C LYS A 416 13.82 -10.03 18.14
N CYS A 417 15.04 -9.68 17.71
CA CYS A 417 15.34 -9.39 16.31
C CYS A 417 15.16 -10.62 15.41
N LEU A 418 15.71 -11.79 15.79
CA LEU A 418 15.60 -13.00 14.99
C LEU A 418 14.15 -13.50 14.93
N PHE A 419 13.42 -13.48 16.05
CA PHE A 419 11.99 -13.82 16.11
C PHE A 419 11.17 -13.02 15.08
N ASP A 420 11.46 -11.72 14.91
CA ASP A 420 10.77 -10.84 13.96
C ASP A 420 11.18 -11.08 12.48
N ASN A 421 12.30 -11.78 12.20
CA ASN A 421 12.89 -11.90 10.86
C ASN A 421 13.06 -13.33 10.33
N GLU A 422 12.81 -14.36 11.15
CA GLU A 422 13.04 -15.78 10.82
C GLU A 422 11.90 -16.46 10.05
N ASP A 423 10.76 -15.79 9.94
CA ASP A 423 9.62 -16.25 9.16
C ASP A 423 9.62 -15.62 7.76
N LEU A 424 9.07 -16.34 6.77
CA LEU A 424 8.89 -15.82 5.42
C LEU A 424 8.02 -14.57 5.42
N LYS A 425 8.57 -13.47 4.91
CA LYS A 425 7.88 -12.19 4.77
C LYS A 425 6.96 -12.22 3.56
N PHE A 426 5.67 -12.07 3.81
CA PHE A 426 4.62 -12.07 2.82
C PHE A 426 3.72 -10.85 2.99
N THR A 427 3.39 -10.24 1.86
CA THR A 427 2.27 -9.31 1.78
C THR A 427 1.06 -10.05 1.23
N PHE A 428 -0.08 -9.88 1.88
CA PHE A 428 -1.38 -10.36 1.43
C PHE A 428 -2.31 -9.16 1.23
N THR A 429 -2.87 -9.03 0.05
CA THR A 429 -3.94 -8.06 -0.21
C THR A 429 -5.25 -8.82 -0.36
N GLY A 430 -6.28 -8.41 0.38
CA GLY A 430 -7.57 -9.08 0.38
C GLY A 430 -8.72 -8.12 0.66
N GLU A 431 -9.78 -8.22 -0.14
CA GLU A 431 -11.05 -7.55 0.18
C GLU A 431 -11.84 -8.43 1.15
N LEU A 432 -12.25 -7.83 2.28
CA LEU A 432 -13.10 -8.51 3.26
C LEU A 432 -14.49 -8.72 2.64
N ASP A 433 -15.03 -9.93 2.77
CA ASP A 433 -16.37 -10.23 2.30
C ASP A 433 -17.42 -9.48 3.13
N GLY A 434 -18.10 -8.53 2.48
CA GLY A 434 -19.09 -7.67 3.11
C GLY A 434 -20.35 -8.38 3.62
N ILE A 435 -20.67 -9.58 3.14
CA ILE A 435 -21.80 -10.36 3.65
C ILE A 435 -21.38 -11.08 4.93
N TRP A 436 -20.18 -11.65 4.94
CA TRP A 436 -19.60 -12.32 6.11
C TRP A 436 -19.41 -11.35 7.27
N SER A 437 -18.77 -10.21 7.04
CA SER A 437 -18.50 -9.21 8.07
C SER A 437 -19.78 -8.60 8.66
N LYS A 438 -20.84 -8.41 7.83
CA LYS A 438 -22.15 -7.92 8.29
C LYS A 438 -22.86 -8.87 9.24
N LYS A 439 -22.64 -10.20 9.13
CA LYS A 439 -23.32 -11.18 9.99
C LYS A 439 -22.97 -11.01 11.46
N ASP A 440 -21.75 -10.57 11.76
CA ASP A 440 -21.27 -10.39 13.13
C ASP A 440 -20.39 -9.14 13.29
N TRP A 441 -20.83 -8.03 12.69
CA TRP A 441 -20.05 -6.79 12.67
C TRP A 441 -19.69 -6.28 14.07
N VAL A 442 -20.57 -6.53 15.05
CA VAL A 442 -20.35 -6.13 16.46
C VAL A 442 -19.05 -6.72 17.01
N ASN A 443 -18.72 -7.96 16.65
CA ASN A 443 -17.51 -8.64 17.12
C ASN A 443 -16.31 -8.49 16.16
N ILE A 444 -16.58 -8.22 14.87
CA ILE A 444 -15.55 -8.13 13.82
C ILE A 444 -15.01 -6.70 13.69
N GLY A 445 -15.89 -5.69 13.61
CA GLY A 445 -15.52 -4.32 13.25
C GLY A 445 -14.47 -3.70 14.17
N GLY A 446 -14.55 -3.97 15.48
CA GLY A 446 -13.55 -3.49 16.45
C GLY A 446 -12.17 -4.14 16.31
N ARG A 447 -12.06 -5.27 15.61
CA ARG A 447 -10.79 -5.98 15.36
C ARG A 447 -10.13 -5.55 14.04
N ILE A 448 -10.88 -4.92 13.13
CA ILE A 448 -10.36 -4.34 11.89
C ILE A 448 -9.79 -2.94 12.17
N LYS A 449 -8.61 -2.92 12.78
CA LYS A 449 -7.85 -1.69 13.10
C LYS A 449 -6.43 -1.81 12.58
N LEU A 450 -5.82 -0.69 12.17
CA LEU A 450 -4.40 -0.65 11.83
C LEU A 450 -3.56 -1.20 12.99
N GLY A 451 -2.57 -2.04 12.65
CA GLY A 451 -1.77 -2.79 13.61
C GLY A 451 -2.47 -4.03 14.21
N GLY A 452 -3.74 -4.27 13.90
CA GLY A 452 -4.49 -5.45 14.32
C GLY A 452 -3.96 -6.72 13.66
N TYR A 453 -3.74 -7.77 14.44
CA TYR A 453 -3.35 -9.08 13.93
C TYR A 453 -4.55 -9.92 13.50
N ILE A 454 -4.38 -10.59 12.38
CA ILE A 454 -5.25 -11.61 11.80
C ILE A 454 -4.46 -12.92 11.75
N ARG A 455 -5.15 -14.02 12.01
CA ARG A 455 -4.60 -15.36 11.77
C ARG A 455 -5.15 -15.85 10.45
N PHE A 456 -4.32 -15.80 9.42
CA PHE A 456 -4.65 -16.30 8.09
C PHE A 456 -4.28 -17.77 7.97
N SER A 457 -5.21 -18.64 7.60
CA SER A 457 -4.94 -20.06 7.34
C SER A 457 -5.68 -20.54 6.09
N ASP A 458 -5.10 -21.48 5.35
CA ASP A 458 -5.73 -22.10 4.19
C ASP A 458 -5.29 -23.57 4.07
N GLU A 459 -6.23 -24.48 3.81
CA GLU A 459 -5.95 -25.92 3.77
C GLU A 459 -5.03 -26.33 2.61
N GLN A 460 -4.95 -25.54 1.54
CA GLN A 460 -4.21 -25.89 0.32
C GLN A 460 -2.76 -25.39 0.37
N PHE A 461 -2.53 -24.17 0.85
CA PHE A 461 -1.19 -23.55 0.78
C PHE A 461 -0.70 -22.91 2.08
N GLN A 462 -1.51 -22.85 3.15
CA GLN A 462 -1.11 -22.27 4.43
C GLN A 462 -1.77 -22.95 5.64
N LYS A 463 -1.49 -24.26 5.81
CA LYS A 463 -2.16 -25.14 6.78
C LYS A 463 -1.96 -24.74 8.24
N ASP A 464 -0.72 -24.38 8.61
CA ASP A 464 -0.37 -24.06 10.00
C ASP A 464 -0.93 -22.69 10.45
N GLY A 465 -1.34 -21.89 9.47
CA GLY A 465 -1.76 -20.51 9.65
C GLY A 465 -0.60 -19.57 9.97
N VAL A 466 -0.74 -18.30 9.59
CA VAL A 466 0.26 -17.25 9.83
C VAL A 466 -0.41 -16.04 10.46
N LEU A 467 0.32 -15.41 11.37
CA LEU A 467 -0.07 -14.12 11.91
C LEU A 467 0.35 -13.03 10.93
N VAL A 468 -0.64 -12.30 10.42
CA VAL A 468 -0.47 -11.17 9.52
C VAL A 468 -1.10 -9.94 10.16
N ARG A 469 -0.45 -8.79 10.01
CA ARG A 469 -0.85 -7.53 10.63
C ARG A 469 -1.51 -6.62 9.59
N ILE A 470 -2.60 -5.95 9.97
CA ILE A 470 -3.26 -4.97 9.12
C ILE A 470 -2.36 -3.73 9.02
N THR A 471 -1.77 -3.51 7.84
CA THR A 471 -0.90 -2.36 7.55
C THR A 471 -1.66 -1.22 6.85
N GLY A 472 -2.79 -1.53 6.21
CA GLY A 472 -3.61 -0.56 5.48
C GLY A 472 -5.10 -0.90 5.49
N ILE A 473 -5.96 0.12 5.47
CA ILE A 473 -7.42 -0.01 5.44
C ILE A 473 -8.02 1.07 4.51
N LYS A 474 -8.83 0.64 3.55
CA LYS A 474 -9.75 1.48 2.76
C LYS A 474 -11.18 1.23 3.23
N ASP A 475 -11.75 2.20 3.94
CA ASP A 475 -13.12 2.17 4.46
C ASP A 475 -14.04 2.93 3.51
N TYR A 476 -15.02 2.27 2.90
CA TYR A 476 -16.05 2.95 2.12
C TYR A 476 -17.06 3.66 3.04
N ILE A 477 -17.44 4.90 2.69
CA ILE A 477 -18.33 5.72 3.52
C ILE A 477 -19.74 5.13 3.59
N ASN A 478 -20.31 4.76 2.44
CA ASN A 478 -21.66 4.17 2.37
C ASN A 478 -21.67 2.65 2.58
N LYS A 479 -20.49 1.99 2.58
CA LYS A 479 -20.32 0.54 2.75
C LYS A 479 -19.35 0.21 3.88
N PRO A 480 -19.61 0.66 5.13
CA PRO A 480 -18.67 0.54 6.24
C PRO A 480 -18.34 -0.90 6.65
N HIS A 481 -19.17 -1.86 6.25
CA HIS A 481 -18.98 -3.27 6.57
C HIS A 481 -18.11 -4.02 5.53
N SER A 482 -17.69 -3.39 4.43
CA SER A 482 -16.90 -4.04 3.38
C SER A 482 -15.56 -3.34 3.16
N PRO A 483 -14.70 -3.19 4.18
CA PRO A 483 -13.40 -2.54 4.00
C PRO A 483 -12.46 -3.42 3.16
N VAL A 484 -11.58 -2.76 2.40
CA VAL A 484 -10.41 -3.41 1.80
C VAL A 484 -9.26 -3.31 2.80
N ILE A 485 -8.61 -4.42 3.11
CA ILE A 485 -7.52 -4.48 4.08
C ILE A 485 -6.23 -4.97 3.42
N GLU A 486 -5.14 -4.30 3.75
CA GLU A 486 -3.79 -4.74 3.39
C GLU A 486 -3.15 -5.40 4.61
N LEU A 487 -2.61 -6.60 4.41
CA LEU A 487 -2.03 -7.41 5.46
C LEU A 487 -0.57 -7.67 5.13
N SER A 488 0.29 -7.54 6.14
CA SER A 488 1.69 -7.90 6.04
C SER A 488 2.14 -8.53 7.34
N ASN A 489 2.98 -9.55 7.27
CA ASN A 489 3.70 -10.02 8.45
C ASN A 489 5.05 -9.31 8.64
N THR A 490 5.34 -8.25 7.86
CA THR A 490 6.52 -7.41 8.05
C THR A 490 6.27 -6.27 9.06
N THR A 491 7.29 -6.00 9.89
CA THR A 491 7.40 -4.73 10.59
C THR A 491 7.66 -3.62 9.57
N VAL A 492 6.90 -2.52 9.63
CA VAL A 492 6.98 -1.42 8.67
C VAL A 492 8.22 -0.60 9.02
N SER A 493 9.40 -1.01 8.55
CA SER A 493 10.67 -0.30 8.81
C SER A 493 10.89 0.91 7.86
N GLY A 494 9.80 1.51 7.38
CA GLY A 494 9.77 2.59 6.39
C GLY A 494 8.39 2.62 5.73
N SER A 495 7.97 3.75 5.16
CA SER A 495 6.64 3.95 4.56
C SER A 495 6.27 2.88 3.52
N VAL A 496 5.69 1.76 3.95
CA VAL A 496 5.04 0.76 3.09
C VAL A 496 3.64 1.30 2.78
N SER A 497 3.59 2.30 1.91
CA SER A 497 2.34 2.82 1.36
C SER A 497 2.25 2.60 -0.16
N SER A 498 3.14 1.79 -0.75
CA SER A 498 3.21 1.61 -2.21
C SER A 498 1.95 0.96 -2.75
N THR A 499 1.42 -0.13 -2.17
CA THR A 499 0.31 -0.89 -2.77
C THR A 499 -1.04 -0.16 -2.75
N LEU A 500 -1.35 0.56 -1.66
CA LEU A 500 -2.54 1.41 -1.61
C LEU A 500 -2.38 2.69 -2.43
N ASN A 501 -1.15 3.18 -2.59
CA ASN A 501 -0.86 4.27 -3.53
C ASN A 501 -0.91 3.80 -4.98
N ASP A 502 -0.57 2.55 -5.26
CA ASP A 502 -0.78 1.88 -6.53
C ASP A 502 -2.27 1.74 -6.79
N LEU A 503 -3.11 1.46 -5.79
CA LEU A 503 -4.57 1.51 -5.95
C LEU A 503 -5.13 2.93 -6.14
N LYS A 504 -4.57 3.97 -5.49
CA LYS A 504 -4.97 5.38 -5.71
C LYS A 504 -4.54 5.87 -7.09
N SER A 505 -3.33 5.52 -7.51
CA SER A 505 -2.82 5.85 -8.83
C SER A 505 -3.52 4.99 -9.87
N GLU A 506 -3.83 3.72 -9.63
CA GLU A 506 -4.73 2.92 -10.46
C GLU A 506 -6.15 3.44 -10.45
N GLU A 507 -6.70 4.08 -9.41
CA GLU A 507 -8.05 4.69 -9.48
C GLU A 507 -8.04 5.98 -10.31
N VAL A 508 -6.97 6.78 -10.21
CA VAL A 508 -6.75 8.01 -11.03
C VAL A 508 -6.37 7.66 -12.47
N ILE A 509 -5.58 6.60 -12.66
CA ILE A 509 -5.23 5.97 -13.93
C ILE A 509 -6.43 5.14 -14.39
N VAL A 510 -7.37 4.66 -13.56
CA VAL A 510 -8.65 4.04 -13.99
C VAL A 510 -9.59 5.11 -14.45
N ASP A 511 -9.54 6.34 -13.95
CA ASP A 511 -10.33 7.45 -14.50
C ASP A 511 -9.77 7.94 -15.87
N ASP A 512 -8.45 7.83 -16.08
CA ASP A 512 -7.79 8.06 -17.38
C ASP A 512 -7.79 6.81 -18.30
N LEU A 513 -7.79 5.59 -17.76
CA LEU A 513 -7.93 4.29 -18.43
C LEU A 513 -9.38 3.97 -18.72
N HIS A 514 -10.36 4.58 -18.03
CA HIS A 514 -11.75 4.56 -18.48
C HIS A 514 -11.89 5.40 -19.74
N ARG A 515 -11.00 6.40 -19.93
CA ARG A 515 -10.87 7.17 -21.17
C ARG A 515 -10.01 6.47 -22.22
N ASP A 516 -8.98 5.73 -21.83
CA ASP A 516 -8.18 4.91 -22.76
C ASP A 516 -8.83 3.55 -23.10
N ALA A 517 -9.77 3.04 -22.30
CA ALA A 517 -10.64 1.92 -22.65
C ALA A 517 -11.58 2.27 -23.82
N ILE A 518 -11.89 3.56 -23.98
CA ILE A 518 -12.60 4.07 -25.16
C ILE A 518 -11.66 4.17 -26.38
N GLN A 519 -10.33 4.19 -26.20
CA GLN A 519 -9.36 4.02 -27.29
C GLN A 519 -8.94 2.56 -27.55
N PHE A 520 -9.17 1.65 -26.60
CA PHE A 520 -9.03 0.20 -26.80
C PHE A 520 -10.26 -0.45 -27.49
N THR A 521 -11.20 0.36 -28.00
CA THR A 521 -12.33 -0.10 -28.81
C THR A 521 -12.02 0.00 -30.32
N LYS A 522 -10.88 -0.57 -30.75
CA LYS A 522 -10.60 -0.89 -32.16
C LYS A 522 -9.78 -2.18 -32.31
N ARG A 523 -10.10 -3.21 -31.53
CA ARG A 523 -9.58 -4.57 -31.78
C ARG A 523 -10.22 -5.11 -33.05
N ARG A 524 -9.42 -5.47 -34.06
CA ARG A 524 -9.93 -5.88 -35.38
C ARG A 524 -10.11 -7.39 -35.42
N PHE A 525 -10.98 -7.85 -36.32
CA PHE A 525 -11.26 -9.25 -36.62
C PHE A 525 -10.02 -10.17 -36.67
N ARG A 526 -8.85 -9.64 -37.06
CA ARG A 526 -7.56 -10.36 -37.07
C ARG A 526 -7.09 -10.80 -35.67
N ASP A 527 -7.26 -9.94 -34.65
CA ASP A 527 -6.82 -10.22 -33.28
C ASP A 527 -7.73 -11.27 -32.60
N ALA A 528 -8.98 -11.41 -33.08
CA ALA A 528 -9.89 -12.48 -32.67
C ALA A 528 -9.46 -13.83 -33.28
N LYS A 529 -8.98 -13.83 -34.54
CA LYS A 529 -8.36 -15.00 -35.18
C LYS A 529 -7.07 -15.45 -34.48
N GLU A 530 -6.20 -14.53 -34.07
CA GLU A 530 -4.97 -14.85 -33.33
C GLU A 530 -5.26 -15.47 -31.96
N THR A 531 -6.28 -14.98 -31.24
CA THR A 531 -6.74 -15.60 -29.98
C THR A 531 -7.35 -16.99 -30.19
N ILE A 532 -8.08 -17.22 -31.28
CA ILE A 532 -8.57 -18.56 -31.64
C ILE A 532 -7.40 -19.51 -31.93
N SER A 533 -6.37 -19.06 -32.65
CA SER A 533 -5.17 -19.86 -32.96
C SER A 533 -4.33 -20.17 -31.71
N MET A 534 -4.20 -19.21 -30.78
CA MET A 534 -3.51 -19.41 -29.50
C MET A 534 -4.30 -20.33 -28.56
N LEU A 535 -5.63 -20.34 -28.65
CA LEU A 535 -6.48 -21.28 -27.92
C LEU A 535 -6.47 -22.68 -28.55
N GLU A 536 -6.31 -22.80 -29.87
CA GLU A 536 -6.03 -24.06 -30.57
C GLU A 536 -4.72 -24.71 -30.09
N GLU A 537 -3.65 -23.92 -29.91
CA GLU A 537 -2.36 -24.40 -29.40
C GLU A 537 -2.39 -24.74 -27.89
N ALA A 538 -3.40 -24.26 -27.15
CA ALA A 538 -3.56 -24.46 -25.72
C ALA A 538 -4.58 -25.55 -25.34
N LEU A 539 -5.15 -26.28 -26.31
CA LEU A 539 -6.23 -27.25 -26.06
C LEU A 539 -5.71 -28.67 -25.76
N LEU A 540 -6.09 -29.16 -24.57
CA LEU A 540 -6.11 -30.56 -24.17
C LEU A 540 -7.16 -31.33 -25.01
N ASP A 541 -6.88 -32.60 -25.34
CA ASP A 541 -7.60 -33.53 -26.25
C ASP A 541 -9.12 -33.74 -26.05
N ASN A 542 -9.78 -33.03 -25.13
CA ASN A 542 -11.16 -33.28 -24.71
C ASN A 542 -12.25 -32.50 -25.48
N PHE A 543 -11.91 -31.66 -26.46
CA PHE A 543 -12.89 -30.83 -27.17
C PHE A 543 -13.25 -31.28 -28.59
N THR A 544 -12.65 -32.36 -29.10
CA THR A 544 -12.92 -32.88 -30.46
C THR A 544 -14.23 -33.64 -30.63
N ASN A 545 -15.01 -33.89 -29.56
CA ASN A 545 -16.24 -34.68 -29.61
C ASN A 545 -17.56 -33.96 -29.25
N SER A 546 -17.57 -32.63 -29.09
CA SER A 546 -18.79 -31.89 -28.76
C SER A 546 -19.26 -30.95 -29.87
N ILE A 547 -19.70 -31.53 -30.99
CA ILE A 547 -20.80 -30.95 -31.77
C ILE A 547 -21.93 -31.99 -31.79
N ASN A 548 -22.75 -31.98 -30.73
CA ASN A 548 -24.01 -32.72 -30.65
C ASN A 548 -25.09 -31.69 -30.18
N PRO A 549 -26.21 -31.48 -30.91
CA PRO A 549 -26.94 -30.22 -30.93
C PRO A 549 -27.93 -30.06 -29.75
N ILE A 550 -27.43 -30.09 -28.52
CA ILE A 550 -28.20 -29.73 -27.31
C ILE A 550 -27.55 -28.57 -26.54
N ALA A 551 -26.22 -28.45 -26.54
CA ALA A 551 -25.52 -27.30 -25.96
C ALA A 551 -24.23 -27.02 -26.74
N VAL A 552 -23.97 -25.74 -27.07
CA VAL A 552 -22.71 -25.29 -27.64
C VAL A 552 -21.83 -24.81 -26.49
N GLN A 553 -20.88 -25.64 -26.05
CA GLN A 553 -19.87 -25.24 -25.07
C GLN A 553 -18.62 -24.78 -25.82
N THR A 554 -18.34 -23.48 -25.80
CA THR A 554 -17.14 -22.91 -26.43
C THR A 554 -16.52 -21.83 -25.58
N MET A 555 -15.18 -21.78 -25.56
CA MET A 555 -14.41 -20.73 -24.90
C MET A 555 -14.42 -19.42 -25.69
N SER A 556 -14.78 -19.45 -26.98
CA SER A 556 -14.93 -18.27 -27.84
C SER A 556 -15.88 -18.58 -29.01
N MET A 557 -16.80 -17.68 -29.32
CA MET A 557 -17.65 -17.75 -30.51
C MET A 557 -17.53 -16.44 -31.29
N LEU A 558 -16.95 -16.52 -32.49
CA LEU A 558 -16.88 -15.41 -33.43
C LEU A 558 -17.87 -15.64 -34.57
N VAL A 559 -18.83 -14.72 -34.73
CA VAL A 559 -19.84 -14.74 -35.78
C VAL A 559 -19.55 -13.58 -36.74
N GLY A 560 -18.97 -13.90 -37.89
CA GLY A 560 -18.61 -12.92 -38.92
C GLY A 560 -17.48 -13.44 -39.83
N ASP A 561 -17.20 -12.70 -40.90
CA ASP A 561 -16.11 -13.00 -41.85
C ASP A 561 -15.33 -11.72 -42.19
N GLU A 562 -14.09 -11.87 -42.67
CA GLU A 562 -13.24 -10.73 -43.09
C GLU A 562 -13.90 -9.89 -44.18
N SER A 563 -14.69 -10.51 -45.06
CA SER A 563 -15.44 -9.83 -46.13
C SER A 563 -16.57 -8.93 -45.62
N LEU A 564 -16.98 -9.11 -44.37
CA LEU A 564 -18.06 -8.36 -43.72
C LEU A 564 -17.52 -7.22 -42.85
N GLN A 565 -16.18 -7.05 -42.77
CA GLN A 565 -15.51 -6.04 -41.94
C GLN A 565 -15.49 -4.67 -42.63
N PHE A 566 -16.66 -4.13 -42.95
CA PHE A 566 -16.80 -2.78 -43.50
C PHE A 566 -17.91 -2.00 -42.79
N ARG A 567 -17.80 -0.67 -42.85
CA ARG A 567 -18.73 0.26 -42.22
C ARG A 567 -18.95 1.47 -43.10
N PHE A 568 -20.08 2.15 -42.91
CA PHE A 568 -20.33 3.44 -43.56
C PHE A 568 -19.78 4.58 -42.72
N VAL A 569 -19.17 5.57 -43.37
CA VAL A 569 -18.51 6.70 -42.70
C VAL A 569 -18.90 8.05 -43.32
N ASN A 570 -18.76 9.12 -42.55
CA ASN A 570 -19.02 10.49 -43.01
C ASN A 570 -17.88 11.14 -43.82
N SER A 571 -16.65 10.60 -43.73
CA SER A 571 -15.45 11.19 -44.33
C SER A 571 -14.39 10.13 -44.60
N LYS A 572 -13.59 10.33 -45.66
CA LYS A 572 -12.39 9.51 -45.95
C LYS A 572 -11.15 9.98 -45.17
N THR A 573 -11.12 11.21 -44.68
CA THR A 573 -9.96 11.78 -43.97
C THR A 573 -10.09 11.61 -42.46
N ASN A 574 -11.28 11.84 -41.91
CA ASN A 574 -11.60 11.67 -40.49
C ASN A 574 -12.83 10.75 -40.35
N PRO A 575 -12.67 9.43 -40.60
CA PRO A 575 -13.81 8.52 -40.72
C PRO A 575 -14.50 8.27 -39.37
N VAL A 576 -15.72 8.79 -39.24
CA VAL A 576 -16.64 8.48 -38.14
C VAL A 576 -17.76 7.57 -38.67
N PRO A 577 -18.08 6.45 -38.00
CA PRO A 577 -19.20 5.59 -38.38
C PRO A 577 -20.51 6.36 -38.46
N VAL A 578 -21.30 6.07 -39.50
CA VAL A 578 -22.66 6.60 -39.66
C VAL A 578 -23.63 5.47 -40.00
N THR A 579 -24.86 5.59 -39.52
CA THR A 579 -25.93 4.68 -39.92
C THR A 579 -26.29 4.93 -41.38
N HIS A 580 -26.19 3.88 -42.19
CA HIS A 580 -26.60 3.93 -43.58
C HIS A 580 -28.07 3.55 -43.72
N ARG A 581 -28.84 4.40 -44.38
CA ARG A 581 -30.28 4.22 -44.54
C ARG A 581 -30.57 3.35 -45.76
N ILE A 582 -31.05 2.13 -45.52
CA ILE A 582 -31.59 1.21 -46.52
C ILE A 582 -33.03 0.90 -46.11
N VAL A 583 -33.99 1.12 -47.01
CA VAL A 583 -35.41 0.98 -46.72
C VAL A 583 -36.08 0.22 -47.85
N TYR A 584 -36.83 -0.83 -47.50
CA TYR A 584 -37.80 -1.44 -48.40
C TYR A 584 -39.16 -0.79 -48.16
N ASP A 585 -39.78 -0.31 -49.23
CA ASP A 585 -41.10 0.31 -49.20
C ASP A 585 -42.13 -0.72 -49.67
N ASN A 586 -43.05 -1.09 -48.78
CA ASN A 586 -44.06 -2.13 -49.05
C ASN A 586 -45.12 -1.68 -50.07
N GLU A 587 -45.38 -0.37 -50.22
CA GLU A 587 -46.39 0.15 -51.16
C GLU A 587 -45.86 0.14 -52.59
N THR A 588 -44.63 0.61 -52.78
CA THR A 588 -43.97 0.67 -54.10
C THR A 588 -43.24 -0.63 -54.45
N LYS A 589 -43.05 -1.53 -53.49
CA LYS A 589 -42.27 -2.78 -53.57
C LYS A 589 -40.82 -2.57 -54.04
N GLN A 590 -40.22 -1.44 -53.67
CA GLN A 590 -38.85 -1.08 -54.06
C GLN A 590 -37.91 -1.00 -52.85
N LEU A 591 -36.66 -1.42 -53.05
CA LEU A 591 -35.58 -1.23 -52.08
C LEU A 591 -34.78 0.01 -52.47
N THR A 592 -34.57 0.90 -51.50
CA THR A 592 -33.75 2.11 -51.66
C THR A 592 -32.56 2.07 -50.72
N ALA A 593 -31.39 2.47 -51.23
CA ALA A 593 -30.18 2.67 -50.45
C ALA A 593 -29.61 4.07 -50.74
N ALA A 594 -29.28 4.82 -49.69
CA ALA A 594 -28.74 6.17 -49.83
C ALA A 594 -27.34 6.17 -50.47
N ALA A 595 -26.85 7.33 -50.91
CA ALA A 595 -25.43 7.49 -51.21
C ALA A 595 -24.60 7.45 -49.91
N GLY A 596 -23.34 7.07 -49.96
CA GLY A 596 -22.49 6.99 -48.78
C GLY A 596 -21.04 6.66 -49.07
N ILE A 597 -20.21 6.57 -48.03
CA ILE A 597 -18.80 6.20 -48.15
C ILE A 597 -18.59 4.91 -47.35
N ILE A 598 -18.08 3.87 -48.01
CA ILE A 598 -17.69 2.61 -47.35
C ILE A 598 -16.22 2.71 -46.94
N GLN A 599 -15.91 2.33 -45.70
CA GLN A 599 -14.56 2.04 -45.22
C GLN A 599 -14.45 0.54 -44.93
N HIS A 600 -13.47 -0.13 -45.51
CA HIS A 600 -13.20 -1.55 -45.22
C HIS A 600 -11.96 -1.70 -44.34
N MET A 601 -12.09 -2.54 -43.31
CA MET A 601 -11.20 -2.56 -42.14
C MET A 601 -10.04 -3.56 -42.25
N THR A 602 -10.14 -4.53 -43.16
CA THR A 602 -9.16 -5.63 -43.32
C THR A 602 -8.58 -5.73 -44.74
N LEU A 603 -9.37 -5.52 -45.80
CA LEU A 603 -8.88 -5.60 -47.19
C LEU A 603 -7.70 -4.64 -47.46
N GLY A 604 -6.55 -5.22 -47.83
CA GLY A 604 -5.33 -4.49 -48.17
C GLY A 604 -4.40 -4.18 -46.99
N ILE A 605 -4.77 -4.61 -45.78
CA ILE A 605 -3.98 -4.40 -44.56
C ILE A 605 -3.28 -5.70 -44.18
N ASN A 606 -1.98 -5.78 -44.46
CA ASN A 606 -1.19 -7.01 -44.25
C ASN A 606 -0.33 -6.96 -42.97
N THR A 607 -0.13 -5.78 -42.39
CA THR A 607 0.68 -5.56 -41.18
C THR A 607 -0.16 -5.72 -39.90
N VAL A 608 0.45 -6.25 -38.84
CA VAL A 608 -0.14 -6.25 -37.49
C VAL A 608 0.25 -4.96 -36.81
N SER A 609 -0.73 -4.15 -36.41
CA SER A 609 -0.49 -2.92 -35.66
C SER A 609 -1.69 -2.58 -34.78
N ALA A 610 -1.42 -2.11 -33.56
CA ALA A 610 -2.44 -1.65 -32.62
C ALA A 610 -3.27 -0.46 -33.15
N SER A 611 -2.73 0.26 -34.13
CA SER A 611 -3.46 1.30 -34.87
C SER A 611 -3.00 1.36 -36.33
N HIS A 612 -3.91 1.68 -37.25
CA HIS A 612 -3.53 1.88 -38.65
C HIS A 612 -3.86 3.31 -39.05
N LYS A 613 -2.98 3.91 -39.84
CA LYS A 613 -3.21 5.23 -40.43
C LYS A 613 -4.41 5.14 -41.36
N VAL A 614 -5.16 6.24 -41.46
CA VAL A 614 -6.35 6.30 -42.32
C VAL A 614 -6.01 5.91 -43.78
N SER A 615 -4.80 6.23 -44.24
CA SER A 615 -4.26 5.87 -45.56
C SER A 615 -4.14 4.37 -45.83
N GLU A 616 -4.22 3.52 -44.80
CA GLU A 616 -4.07 2.06 -44.95
C GLU A 616 -5.41 1.37 -45.27
N TYR A 617 -6.54 2.04 -45.04
CA TYR A 617 -7.86 1.48 -45.36
C TYR A 617 -8.27 1.73 -46.81
N LYS A 618 -9.09 0.82 -47.34
CA LYS A 618 -9.79 1.05 -48.61
C LYS A 618 -11.10 1.80 -48.38
N PHE A 619 -11.36 2.77 -49.26
CA PHE A 619 -12.57 3.58 -49.27
C PHE A 619 -13.24 3.56 -50.64
N TRP A 620 -14.57 3.57 -50.65
CA TRP A 620 -15.36 3.68 -51.87
C TRP A 620 -16.53 4.65 -51.68
N ASP A 621 -16.71 5.54 -52.65
CA ASP A 621 -17.91 6.36 -52.77
C ASP A 621 -19.02 5.54 -53.42
N MET A 622 -20.14 5.41 -52.73
CA MET A 622 -21.34 4.70 -53.16
C MET A 622 -22.40 5.68 -53.65
N THR A 623 -22.94 5.41 -54.83
CA THR A 623 -24.10 6.14 -55.35
C THR A 623 -25.40 5.65 -54.73
N ALA A 624 -26.39 6.53 -54.61
CA ALA A 624 -27.74 6.12 -54.23
C ALA A 624 -28.29 5.09 -55.22
N TYR A 625 -29.13 4.20 -54.72
CA TYR A 625 -29.69 3.09 -55.48
C TYR A 625 -31.18 2.92 -55.19
N THR A 626 -31.95 2.66 -56.24
CA THR A 626 -33.36 2.28 -56.18
C THR A 626 -33.54 1.05 -57.07
N SER A 627 -34.11 -0.03 -56.51
CA SER A 627 -34.40 -1.24 -57.28
C SER A 627 -35.55 -1.01 -58.26
N ALA A 628 -35.70 -1.90 -59.23
CA ALA A 628 -36.99 -2.05 -59.92
C ALA A 628 -38.08 -2.49 -58.91
N VAL A 629 -39.34 -2.39 -59.32
CA VAL A 629 -40.48 -2.94 -58.56
C VAL A 629 -40.30 -4.47 -58.45
N LEU A 630 -40.32 -5.00 -57.23
CA LEU A 630 -40.10 -6.42 -56.93
C LEU A 630 -41.44 -7.14 -56.76
N ASP A 631 -42.09 -7.46 -57.88
CA ASP A 631 -43.45 -8.02 -57.97
C ASP A 631 -43.55 -9.53 -57.65
N ASP A 632 -42.48 -10.30 -57.83
CA ASP A 632 -42.43 -11.72 -57.46
C ASP A 632 -42.10 -11.92 -55.98
N GLY A 633 -43.16 -12.05 -55.17
CA GLY A 633 -43.09 -12.28 -53.73
C GLY A 633 -42.32 -13.53 -53.28
N LYS A 634 -42.05 -14.51 -54.16
CA LYS A 634 -41.32 -15.74 -53.79
C LYS A 634 -39.81 -15.57 -53.85
N LYS A 635 -39.31 -14.59 -54.60
CA LYS A 635 -37.88 -14.36 -54.80
C LYS A 635 -37.23 -13.77 -53.56
N LYS A 636 -35.97 -14.15 -53.33
CA LYS A 636 -35.11 -13.63 -52.26
C LYS A 636 -33.92 -12.95 -52.92
N TYR A 637 -33.40 -11.92 -52.27
CA TYR A 637 -32.35 -11.11 -52.86
C TYR A 637 -31.21 -10.83 -51.88
N TYR A 638 -30.00 -10.77 -52.42
CA TYR A 638 -28.80 -10.30 -51.74
C TYR A 638 -28.50 -8.89 -52.24
N LEU A 639 -28.31 -7.95 -51.32
CA LEU A 639 -27.79 -6.63 -51.64
C LEU A 639 -26.27 -6.64 -51.48
N TYR A 640 -25.56 -6.36 -52.56
CA TYR A 640 -24.10 -6.23 -52.57
C TYR A 640 -23.68 -4.78 -52.84
N ALA A 641 -22.59 -4.35 -52.22
CA ALA A 641 -21.81 -3.21 -52.70
C ALA A 641 -20.75 -3.75 -53.67
N LYS A 642 -20.95 -3.50 -54.97
CA LYS A 642 -19.96 -3.79 -56.02
C LYS A 642 -18.98 -2.64 -56.08
N VAL A 643 -17.79 -2.84 -55.51
CA VAL A 643 -16.76 -1.80 -55.37
C VAL A 643 -15.54 -2.11 -56.22
N SER A 644 -14.94 -1.09 -56.84
CA SER A 644 -13.80 -1.29 -57.75
C SER A 644 -12.53 -1.69 -56.99
N LYS A 645 -11.75 -2.63 -57.52
CA LYS A 645 -10.43 -2.97 -56.93
C LYS A 645 -9.38 -1.87 -57.16
N THR A 646 -9.57 -1.03 -58.18
CA THR A 646 -8.60 -0.03 -58.64
C THR A 646 -9.07 1.42 -58.46
N ALA A 647 -10.37 1.68 -58.53
CA ALA A 647 -10.97 2.98 -58.30
C ALA A 647 -11.66 3.04 -56.93
N GLN A 648 -11.75 4.23 -56.34
CA GLN A 648 -12.46 4.45 -55.06
C GLN A 648 -13.97 4.71 -55.26
N THR A 649 -14.59 3.99 -56.20
CA THR A 649 -16.03 4.10 -56.51
C THR A 649 -16.72 2.73 -56.42
N GLY A 650 -18.01 2.75 -56.09
CA GLY A 650 -18.85 1.56 -56.04
C GLY A 650 -20.32 1.84 -56.28
N VAL A 651 -21.06 0.78 -56.60
CA VAL A 651 -22.50 0.80 -56.82
C VAL A 651 -23.17 -0.34 -56.06
N PHE A 652 -24.40 -0.11 -55.59
CA PHE A 652 -25.20 -1.18 -55.03
C PHE A 652 -25.81 -2.04 -56.14
N THR A 653 -25.84 -3.35 -55.92
CA THR A 653 -26.40 -4.33 -56.85
C THR A 653 -27.25 -5.32 -56.07
N LEU A 654 -28.48 -5.52 -56.51
CA LEU A 654 -29.37 -6.56 -56.01
C LEU A 654 -29.21 -7.84 -56.86
N SER A 655 -29.07 -9.00 -56.24
CA SER A 655 -28.86 -10.28 -56.91
C SER A 655 -29.72 -11.38 -56.32
N GLU A 656 -30.32 -12.23 -57.16
CA GLU A 656 -31.02 -13.46 -56.73
C GLU A 656 -30.03 -14.57 -56.33
N ASN A 657 -28.81 -14.53 -56.88
CA ASN A 657 -27.75 -15.50 -56.62
C ASN A 657 -26.67 -14.91 -55.70
N ALA A 658 -26.10 -15.74 -54.83
CA ALA A 658 -24.96 -15.34 -54.02
C ALA A 658 -23.73 -15.07 -54.91
N ILE A 659 -23.05 -13.95 -54.66
CA ILE A 659 -21.80 -13.57 -55.33
C ILE A 659 -20.68 -13.62 -54.29
N LYS A 660 -19.62 -14.38 -54.59
CA LYS A 660 -18.42 -14.42 -53.73
C LYS A 660 -17.71 -13.06 -53.73
N LEU A 661 -16.99 -12.74 -52.66
CA LEU A 661 -16.27 -11.47 -52.51
C LEU A 661 -15.46 -11.07 -53.76
N GLU A 662 -14.71 -12.02 -54.33
CA GLU A 662 -13.93 -11.82 -55.56
C GLU A 662 -14.48 -12.57 -56.78
N GLY A 663 -15.78 -12.91 -56.77
CA GLY A 663 -16.41 -13.73 -57.82
C GLY A 663 -16.50 -13.04 -59.19
N VAL A 664 -16.21 -11.74 -59.27
CA VAL A 664 -16.21 -10.96 -60.51
C VAL A 664 -14.89 -10.23 -60.64
N SER A 665 -14.18 -10.46 -61.75
CA SER A 665 -12.89 -9.82 -61.99
C SER A 665 -12.98 -8.30 -61.94
N GLY A 666 -11.99 -7.66 -61.32
CA GLY A 666 -11.91 -6.20 -61.18
C GLY A 666 -12.75 -5.56 -60.07
N PHE A 667 -13.62 -6.33 -59.38
CA PHE A 667 -14.49 -5.80 -58.31
C PHE A 667 -14.45 -6.67 -57.05
N TYR A 668 -14.69 -6.04 -55.89
CA TYR A 668 -15.15 -6.74 -54.69
C TYR A 668 -16.67 -6.65 -54.60
N HIS A 669 -17.32 -7.73 -54.17
CA HIS A 669 -18.75 -7.77 -53.86
C HIS A 669 -18.92 -7.94 -52.35
N LEU A 670 -19.10 -6.82 -51.64
CA LEU A 670 -19.30 -6.81 -50.20
C LEU A 670 -20.77 -7.06 -49.89
N LEU A 671 -21.09 -8.07 -49.10
CA LEU A 671 -22.48 -8.39 -48.76
C LEU A 671 -23.01 -7.36 -47.76
N VAL A 672 -23.99 -6.57 -48.19
CA VAL A 672 -24.60 -5.50 -47.38
C VAL A 672 -25.76 -6.05 -46.56
N GLY A 673 -26.56 -6.94 -47.14
CA GLY A 673 -27.72 -7.51 -46.47
C GLY A 673 -28.53 -8.43 -47.36
N VAL A 674 -29.59 -8.98 -46.79
CA VAL A 674 -30.54 -9.84 -47.51
C VAL A 674 -31.96 -9.29 -47.38
N LEU A 675 -32.70 -9.41 -48.48
CA LEU A 675 -34.12 -9.14 -48.57
C LEU A 675 -34.85 -10.47 -48.74
N ASN A 676 -35.70 -10.80 -47.77
CA ASN A 676 -36.43 -12.07 -47.77
C ASN A 676 -37.59 -12.06 -48.78
N SER A 677 -38.16 -13.25 -49.03
CA SER A 677 -39.42 -13.42 -49.74
C SER A 677 -40.57 -12.81 -48.93
N GLU A 678 -41.65 -12.43 -49.61
CA GLU A 678 -42.84 -11.85 -48.97
C GLU A 678 -43.50 -12.83 -48.01
N TYR A 679 -43.90 -12.32 -46.85
CA TYR A 679 -44.77 -12.99 -45.88
C TYR A 679 -45.78 -11.96 -45.37
N ASN A 680 -47.08 -12.25 -45.50
CA ASN A 680 -48.17 -11.28 -45.26
C ASN A 680 -48.01 -9.96 -46.03
N GLU A 681 -47.62 -10.03 -47.31
CA GLU A 681 -47.41 -8.86 -48.20
C GLU A 681 -46.25 -7.93 -47.81
N GLU A 682 -45.44 -8.29 -46.81
CA GLU A 682 -44.28 -7.53 -46.36
C GLU A 682 -42.97 -8.26 -46.64
N ARG A 683 -41.88 -7.52 -46.86
CA ARG A 683 -40.51 -8.06 -46.88
C ARG A 683 -39.67 -7.49 -45.75
N SER A 684 -38.91 -8.37 -45.10
CA SER A 684 -37.88 -7.98 -44.16
C SER A 684 -36.53 -7.84 -44.86
N PHE A 685 -35.89 -6.68 -44.68
CA PHE A 685 -34.49 -6.46 -45.03
C PHE A 685 -33.63 -6.50 -43.77
N VAL A 686 -32.50 -7.21 -43.81
CA VAL A 686 -31.53 -7.24 -42.70
C VAL A 686 -30.12 -6.99 -43.22
N THR A 687 -29.39 -6.11 -42.55
CA THR A 687 -27.97 -5.84 -42.82
C THR A 687 -27.09 -6.93 -42.22
N LEU A 688 -26.04 -7.33 -42.94
CA LEU A 688 -25.19 -8.48 -42.56
C LEU A 688 -23.70 -8.15 -42.44
N TYR A 689 -23.32 -6.87 -42.48
CA TYR A 689 -21.93 -6.45 -42.27
C TYR A 689 -21.65 -6.16 -40.78
N GLY A 690 -20.41 -6.40 -40.35
CA GLY A 690 -19.99 -6.39 -38.94
C GLY A 690 -19.54 -7.76 -38.43
N PHE A 691 -19.35 -7.88 -37.11
CA PHE A 691 -19.13 -9.17 -36.44
C PHE A 691 -19.72 -9.16 -35.02
N THR A 692 -19.89 -10.35 -34.45
CA THR A 692 -20.21 -10.54 -33.03
C THR A 692 -19.19 -11.49 -32.42
N GLU A 693 -18.63 -11.13 -31.27
CA GLU A 693 -17.75 -11.98 -30.46
C GLU A 693 -18.45 -12.29 -29.13
N ILE A 694 -18.53 -13.57 -28.76
CA ILE A 694 -19.01 -14.02 -27.46
C ILE A 694 -17.87 -14.73 -26.76
N LEU A 695 -17.54 -14.27 -25.56
CA LEU A 695 -16.53 -14.84 -24.66
C LEU A 695 -17.13 -15.02 -23.26
N PRO A 696 -16.52 -15.83 -22.38
CA PRO A 696 -16.97 -15.96 -21.00
C PRO A 696 -17.11 -14.57 -20.34
N GLY A 697 -18.34 -14.23 -19.95
CA GLY A 697 -18.66 -12.95 -19.31
C GLY A 697 -18.85 -11.74 -20.23
N ARG A 698 -18.71 -11.84 -21.56
CA ARG A 698 -18.90 -10.69 -22.47
C ARG A 698 -19.46 -11.05 -23.86
N ILE A 699 -20.29 -10.16 -24.41
CA ILE A 699 -20.75 -10.17 -25.81
C ILE A 699 -20.39 -8.82 -26.44
N THR A 700 -19.58 -8.84 -27.49
CA THR A 700 -19.27 -7.69 -28.33
C THR A 700 -20.12 -7.78 -29.59
N THR A 701 -21.09 -6.90 -29.75
CA THR A 701 -21.98 -6.86 -30.94
C THR A 701 -22.48 -5.44 -31.18
N ASP A 702 -22.82 -5.11 -32.42
CA ASP A 702 -23.33 -3.78 -32.76
C ASP A 702 -24.81 -3.59 -32.36
N LYS A 703 -25.61 -4.67 -32.42
CA LYS A 703 -27.05 -4.58 -32.13
C LYS A 703 -27.64 -5.89 -31.59
N ILE A 704 -28.39 -5.82 -30.50
CA ILE A 704 -29.30 -6.89 -30.04
C ILE A 704 -30.73 -6.41 -30.26
N VAL A 705 -31.56 -7.21 -30.93
CA VAL A 705 -32.93 -6.85 -31.31
C VAL A 705 -33.90 -7.91 -30.78
N SER A 706 -35.03 -7.49 -30.21
CA SER A 706 -36.13 -8.38 -29.83
C SER A 706 -36.75 -9.06 -31.05
N THR A 707 -37.42 -10.19 -30.84
CA THR A 707 -38.01 -10.99 -31.93
C THR A 707 -39.03 -10.22 -32.76
N ASP A 708 -39.69 -9.23 -32.17
CA ASP A 708 -40.66 -8.35 -32.81
C ASP A 708 -40.05 -7.07 -33.41
N GLY A 709 -38.72 -6.87 -33.31
CA GLY A 709 -38.01 -5.72 -33.86
C GLY A 709 -38.20 -4.40 -33.10
N ASN A 710 -39.11 -4.35 -32.12
CA ASN A 710 -39.54 -3.11 -31.47
C ASN A 710 -38.60 -2.63 -30.37
N THR A 711 -37.89 -3.56 -29.73
CA THR A 711 -36.91 -3.26 -28.68
C THR A 711 -35.53 -3.64 -29.17
N TYR A 712 -34.57 -2.72 -29.08
CA TYR A 712 -33.21 -3.03 -29.43
C TYR A 712 -32.20 -2.27 -28.57
N PHE A 713 -31.05 -2.90 -28.36
CA PHE A 713 -29.84 -2.26 -27.89
C PHE A 713 -28.95 -2.02 -29.12
N ASP A 714 -28.73 -0.75 -29.47
CA ASP A 714 -27.85 -0.34 -30.56
C ASP A 714 -26.65 0.39 -29.95
N TRP A 715 -25.48 -0.27 -29.98
CA TRP A 715 -24.23 0.28 -29.47
C TRP A 715 -23.45 1.05 -30.54
N ALA A 716 -23.81 0.89 -31.82
CA ALA A 716 -23.18 1.61 -32.93
C ALA A 716 -23.61 3.09 -32.99
N ASN A 717 -24.83 3.41 -32.52
CA ASN A 717 -25.33 4.78 -32.39
C ASN A 717 -25.59 5.10 -30.91
N LYS A 718 -24.77 5.96 -30.29
CA LYS A 718 -24.90 6.47 -28.90
C LYS A 718 -26.29 6.22 -28.28
N VAL A 719 -26.34 5.26 -27.34
CA VAL A 719 -27.49 4.77 -26.56
C VAL A 719 -28.79 5.57 -26.76
N GLN A 720 -29.66 5.11 -27.67
CA GLN A 720 -31.08 5.45 -27.67
C GLN A 720 -31.87 4.31 -27.04
N ILE A 721 -32.29 4.48 -25.78
CA ILE A 721 -33.24 3.59 -25.13
C ILE A 721 -34.64 4.08 -25.50
N ARG A 722 -35.36 3.33 -26.34
CA ARG A 722 -36.76 3.63 -26.70
C ARG A 722 -37.67 2.60 -26.06
N PHE A 723 -38.20 2.90 -24.87
CA PHE A 723 -39.33 2.17 -24.31
C PHE A 723 -40.61 2.80 -24.86
N ILE A 724 -41.32 2.09 -25.74
CA ILE A 724 -42.69 2.45 -26.11
C ILE A 724 -43.60 1.73 -25.11
N GLY A 725 -43.87 2.39 -23.99
CA GLY A 725 -45.00 2.01 -23.14
C GLY A 725 -46.28 2.58 -23.75
N LEU A 726 -47.22 1.70 -24.10
CA LEU A 726 -48.63 2.07 -24.24
C LEU A 726 -49.11 2.61 -22.89
N ILE A 727 -49.69 3.82 -22.89
CA ILE A 727 -50.43 4.39 -21.75
C ILE A 727 -51.71 3.59 -21.55
#